data_AF-A0A6V8MUQ2-F1
#
_entry.id   AF-A0A6V8MUQ2-F1
#
_cell.length_a   1.000
_cell.length_b   1.000
_cell.length_c   1.000
_cell.angle_alpha   90.00
_cell.angle_beta   90.00
_cell.angle_gamma   90.00
#
_symmetry.space_group_name_H-M   'P 1'
#
loop_
_entity.id
_entity.type
_entity.pdbx_description
1 polymer ?
#
loop_
_entity_poly.entity_id
_entity_poly.type
_entity_poly.pdbx_seq_one_letter_code
_entity_poly.pdbx_strand_id
1 'polypeptide(L)'
;MKQRFINSDYFPFQIQISAACGDRVALRTMLQELGDVPGIIYARRLAGKLNKQLAPHETAIMPGLLHLYSILSRVYRYVIGQYCANQQPGIVAAAMAQAGYPEFGGDAGAALQRFMELFPSQQMVLGNDTPQGFMAGDDEERSRRQALAAELLLMLLNGENRALDQFRRLFDASQLAESSPYPKVTSELDRRLAQAPPFQPMGVSLPELLRAPMKAAPDSLSGQIAYIREHWAAILPPELLTELVTALDIVSQEGRAFFGGPGEPKVLRFGRGERGGDDYPEYERFSQDADWMANVVMIAKMVYVWLGQLAKTYQTEVRTLDQIPDAELDRLARYGFSALWLIGVWERSPSSQQIKRIAGNQEAISSAYSLYDYVIAHDLGGEWALENLRQRCAARGIRLASDMVPNHTGLYSKWTVEHPDWFIQLDYPPYPDYQFNGPDLSPDGRIGLFIEDGYWDKRDAAVVFKHLDRGNGRVRYIYHGNDGTSTPWNDTAQLNYLIPAVREAVIGTILHVARQFPIIRFDAAMTLAKKHYQRLWYPLPGHGSGVPSRAEHGMDRASFDEVFPTEFWREVVDRVAVEAPDTLLLAEAFWLMEGYFVRTLGMHRVYNSAFMNMLKMEENAKYRQTVKNVLEFEPEILKRFVNFMNNPDERTAVEQFGKEGKYFGATVLLVTMPGLPMFGHGQIEGFHEKYGMEYRRAYWDEPVDQHLVARHESDIFPLMRRRHIFSGSEQFTLYDFYSGHSVNENVFAYSNRNDGERGLILFHNAYASTAGWIRTSCAVLRKNASGGTSLAQTTLGDALSFKRDGRHYYSFRDYASGLCYLRNGRDLCDQGLYVEMGAYEYHAFLDFNEIYDDDYGTWGALCHRLNGAGVDNLDEEVKKVRYGALHESFRLFLTKAAVVLQEPGVAPQTRIAPLEPLLAAFYKALAPEAPEKAQRALLGIFGTEFLQALQSMEEGALLPAEWLLLCAFQALHRTGGLREAESVQLFEEFGLVHPLVQVFQTLPPAEPEQVVDLPPRAFGKLLGLLLRHEAFLANCRVIGVTRCSAALFSDPAAARFLFLHESDGAQWFNKERFELLVDWLAQVEPYAEVGAEAKSGKAQELPAKAVATLMKESAAAAGYRLDQLMNVLQTGF
;
A
#
# COMPACT_ATOMS: atom_id res chain seq x y z
N MET A 1 48.26 -35.65 -7.34
CA MET A 1 48.27 -36.94 -8.08
C MET A 1 47.67 -36.70 -9.45
N LYS A 2 48.49 -36.66 -10.52
CA LYS A 2 48.02 -36.51 -11.91
C LYS A 2 47.79 -37.92 -12.48
N GLN A 3 46.54 -38.39 -12.47
CA GLN A 3 46.17 -39.65 -13.12
C GLN A 3 46.37 -39.52 -14.64
N ARG A 4 47.10 -40.47 -15.24
CA ARG A 4 47.52 -40.51 -16.66
C ARG A 4 46.54 -41.24 -17.58
N PHE A 5 45.27 -41.33 -17.20
CA PHE A 5 44.21 -41.56 -18.19
C PHE A 5 43.95 -40.21 -18.85
N ILE A 6 43.80 -40.14 -20.18
CA ILE A 6 43.62 -38.89 -20.96
C ILE A 6 42.97 -37.80 -20.09
N ASN A 7 43.69 -36.71 -19.83
CA ASN A 7 43.15 -35.58 -19.06
C ASN A 7 41.82 -35.19 -19.71
N SER A 8 40.81 -34.85 -18.92
CA SER A 8 39.47 -34.50 -19.42
C SER A 8 39.55 -33.58 -20.65
N ASP A 9 40.54 -32.69 -20.67
CA ASP A 9 40.73 -31.62 -21.66
C ASP A 9 41.29 -32.08 -23.01
N TYR A 10 41.34 -33.38 -23.30
CA TYR A 10 41.82 -33.87 -24.60
C TYR A 10 40.88 -33.53 -25.74
N PHE A 11 39.57 -33.67 -25.55
CA PHE A 11 38.59 -33.27 -26.55
C PHE A 11 38.13 -31.82 -26.31
N PRO A 12 37.94 -31.04 -27.39
CA PRO A 12 37.23 -29.77 -27.28
C PRO A 12 35.91 -29.97 -26.52
N PHE A 13 35.66 -29.18 -25.47
CA PHE A 13 34.38 -29.19 -24.74
C PHE A 13 34.02 -30.54 -24.11
N GLN A 14 34.99 -31.44 -23.86
CA GLN A 14 34.73 -32.80 -23.38
C GLN A 14 33.88 -33.65 -24.35
N ILE A 15 33.63 -33.21 -25.58
CA ILE A 15 32.79 -33.91 -26.55
C ILE A 15 33.64 -34.35 -27.73
N GLN A 16 33.43 -35.58 -28.19
CA GLN A 16 34.10 -36.11 -29.38
C GLN A 16 33.53 -35.46 -30.65
N ILE A 17 33.93 -34.22 -30.93
CA ILE A 17 33.51 -33.47 -32.11
C ILE A 17 34.31 -33.95 -33.33
N SER A 18 33.63 -34.42 -34.37
CA SER A 18 34.26 -34.85 -35.61
C SER A 18 34.96 -33.68 -36.31
N ALA A 19 36.09 -33.94 -36.97
CA ALA A 19 36.83 -32.94 -37.75
C ALA A 19 35.92 -32.26 -38.79
N ALA A 20 35.08 -33.04 -39.48
CA ALA A 20 34.12 -32.52 -40.45
C ALA A 20 33.12 -31.53 -39.83
N CYS A 21 32.62 -31.81 -38.62
CA CYS A 21 31.75 -30.88 -37.90
C CYS A 21 32.54 -29.67 -37.39
N GLY A 22 33.74 -29.90 -36.86
CA GLY A 22 34.67 -28.86 -36.41
C GLY A 22 34.96 -27.82 -37.49
N ASP A 23 35.20 -28.26 -38.72
CA ASP A 23 35.41 -27.37 -39.87
C ASP A 23 34.15 -26.55 -40.20
N ARG A 24 32.97 -27.20 -40.22
CA ARG A 24 31.68 -26.54 -40.50
C ARG A 24 31.32 -25.45 -39.50
N VAL A 25 31.68 -25.63 -38.23
CA VAL A 25 31.44 -24.63 -37.16
C VAL A 25 32.64 -23.74 -36.90
N ALA A 26 33.70 -23.83 -37.70
CA ALA A 26 34.96 -23.11 -37.49
C ALA A 26 35.45 -23.21 -36.03
N LEU A 27 35.57 -24.45 -35.54
CA LEU A 27 35.88 -24.79 -34.15
C LEU A 27 37.22 -24.21 -33.70
N ARG A 28 38.23 -24.19 -34.58
CA ARG A 28 39.54 -23.59 -34.31
C ARG A 28 39.43 -22.12 -33.93
N THR A 29 38.75 -21.34 -34.77
CA THR A 29 38.52 -19.91 -34.52
C THR A 29 37.72 -19.71 -33.22
N MET A 30 36.71 -20.55 -32.98
CA MET A 30 35.89 -20.48 -31.77
C MET A 30 36.69 -20.71 -30.49
N LEU A 31 37.58 -21.71 -30.47
CA LEU A 31 38.47 -21.99 -29.33
C LEU A 31 39.48 -20.86 -29.09
N GLN A 32 39.97 -20.22 -30.15
CA GLN A 32 40.88 -19.09 -30.06
C GLN A 32 40.18 -17.81 -29.56
N GLU A 33 38.95 -17.55 -30.01
CA GLU A 33 38.15 -16.38 -29.61
C GLU A 33 37.70 -16.43 -28.16
N LEU A 34 37.21 -17.59 -27.70
CA LEU A 34 36.60 -17.70 -26.38
C LEU A 34 37.63 -17.80 -25.24
N GLY A 35 38.89 -18.15 -25.52
CA GLY A 35 39.90 -18.28 -24.46
C GLY A 35 39.46 -19.29 -23.39
N ASP A 36 39.62 -18.96 -22.11
CA ASP A 36 39.19 -19.79 -20.97
C ASP A 36 37.87 -19.25 -20.40
N VAL A 37 36.74 -19.89 -20.75
CA VAL A 37 35.38 -19.50 -20.31
C VAL A 37 34.61 -20.71 -19.77
N PRO A 38 33.54 -20.52 -18.98
CA PRO A 38 32.74 -21.64 -18.49
C PRO A 38 32.16 -22.53 -19.62
N GLY A 39 32.05 -23.83 -19.33
CA GLY A 39 31.57 -24.85 -20.28
C GLY A 39 30.21 -24.56 -20.92
N ILE A 40 29.33 -23.82 -20.23
CA ILE A 40 28.03 -23.43 -20.76
C ILE A 40 28.11 -22.34 -21.85
N ILE A 41 29.01 -21.36 -21.72
CA ILE A 41 29.21 -20.30 -22.73
C ILE A 41 29.67 -20.92 -24.05
N TYR A 42 30.61 -21.82 -23.87
CA TYR A 42 31.12 -22.74 -24.85
C TYR A 42 30.02 -23.57 -25.55
N ALA A 43 29.11 -24.19 -24.79
CA ALA A 43 27.96 -24.91 -25.34
C ALA A 43 26.98 -23.98 -26.07
N ARG A 44 26.68 -22.78 -25.54
CA ARG A 44 25.83 -21.77 -26.18
C ARG A 44 26.39 -21.35 -27.55
N ARG A 45 27.70 -21.13 -27.67
CA ARG A 45 28.33 -20.72 -28.94
C ARG A 45 28.27 -21.83 -29.98
N LEU A 46 28.56 -23.06 -29.56
CA LEU A 46 28.52 -24.23 -30.44
C LEU A 46 27.09 -24.51 -30.92
N ALA A 47 26.11 -24.50 -30.01
CA ALA A 47 24.69 -24.65 -30.33
C ALA A 47 24.22 -23.56 -31.29
N GLY A 48 24.57 -22.29 -31.05
CA GLY A 48 24.21 -21.17 -31.94
C GLY A 48 24.77 -21.34 -33.36
N LYS A 49 26.03 -21.79 -33.51
CA LYS A 49 26.62 -22.08 -34.83
C LYS A 49 25.92 -23.26 -35.54
N LEU A 50 25.58 -24.32 -34.80
CA LEU A 50 24.87 -25.48 -35.34
C LEU A 50 23.44 -25.13 -35.74
N ASN A 51 22.74 -24.34 -34.92
CA ASN A 51 21.34 -23.96 -35.16
C ASN A 51 21.18 -23.10 -36.41
N LYS A 52 22.18 -22.26 -36.75
CA LYS A 52 22.22 -21.49 -38.01
C LYS A 52 22.31 -22.38 -39.25
N GLN A 53 22.67 -23.65 -39.11
CA GLN A 53 22.81 -24.63 -40.19
C GLN A 53 21.64 -25.63 -40.23
N LEU A 54 20.64 -25.51 -39.35
CA LEU A 54 19.46 -26.36 -39.33
C LEU A 54 18.53 -26.02 -40.48
N ALA A 55 17.89 -27.04 -41.06
CA ALA A 55 16.77 -26.83 -41.96
C ALA A 55 15.52 -26.40 -41.16
N PRO A 56 14.54 -25.70 -41.77
CA PRO A 56 13.41 -25.11 -41.05
C PRO A 56 12.50 -26.08 -40.27
N HIS A 57 12.59 -27.39 -40.54
CA HIS A 57 11.80 -28.44 -39.90
C HIS A 57 12.57 -29.19 -38.80
N GLU A 58 13.83 -28.82 -38.55
CA GLU A 58 14.69 -29.48 -37.58
C GLU A 58 14.63 -28.77 -36.23
N THR A 59 14.60 -29.55 -35.15
CA THR A 59 14.56 -29.02 -33.79
C THR A 59 15.86 -28.32 -33.44
N ALA A 60 15.77 -27.10 -32.92
CA ALA A 60 16.93 -26.35 -32.43
C ALA A 60 17.62 -27.09 -31.28
N ILE A 61 18.95 -27.13 -31.33
CA ILE A 61 19.78 -27.69 -30.27
C ILE A 61 19.78 -26.70 -29.09
N MET A 62 19.32 -27.17 -27.93
CA MET A 62 19.32 -26.40 -26.69
C MET A 62 20.73 -26.40 -26.05
N PRO A 63 21.34 -25.23 -25.77
CA PRO A 63 22.67 -25.13 -25.16
C PRO A 63 22.83 -25.90 -23.86
N GLY A 64 21.85 -25.84 -22.95
CA GLY A 64 21.88 -26.55 -21.68
C GLY A 64 21.93 -28.06 -21.87
N LEU A 65 21.21 -28.63 -22.84
CA LEU A 65 21.27 -30.06 -23.14
C LEU A 65 22.64 -30.46 -23.72
N LEU A 66 23.24 -29.60 -24.53
CA LEU A 66 24.61 -29.79 -25.03
C LEU A 66 25.64 -29.76 -23.89
N HIS A 67 25.44 -28.86 -22.91
CA HIS A 67 26.26 -28.81 -21.71
C HIS A 67 26.11 -30.07 -20.83
N LEU A 68 24.88 -30.60 -20.69
CA LEU A 68 24.67 -31.90 -20.03
C LEU A 68 25.42 -33.04 -20.73
N TYR A 69 25.46 -33.06 -22.07
CA TYR A 69 26.22 -34.07 -22.81
C TYR A 69 27.74 -33.97 -22.53
N SER A 70 28.28 -32.74 -22.49
CA SER A 70 29.67 -32.50 -22.11
C SER A 70 29.99 -33.06 -20.72
N ILE A 71 29.11 -32.79 -19.74
CA ILE A 71 29.26 -33.28 -18.36
C ILE A 71 29.11 -34.80 -18.29
N LEU A 72 28.13 -35.38 -18.99
CA LEU A 72 27.94 -36.84 -19.07
C LEU A 72 29.23 -37.53 -19.55
N SER A 73 29.84 -36.98 -20.61
CA SER A 73 31.10 -37.49 -21.17
C SER A 73 32.24 -37.42 -20.14
N ARG A 74 32.33 -36.30 -19.39
CA ARG A 74 33.31 -36.14 -18.31
C ARG A 74 33.09 -37.13 -17.17
N VAL A 75 31.84 -37.36 -16.75
CA VAL A 75 31.48 -38.38 -15.74
C VAL A 75 31.92 -39.76 -16.20
N TYR A 76 31.61 -40.15 -17.44
CA TYR A 76 32.00 -41.46 -17.96
C TYR A 76 33.52 -41.63 -18.03
N ARG A 77 34.26 -40.60 -18.48
CA ARG A 77 35.74 -40.62 -18.44
C ARG A 77 36.27 -40.77 -17.02
N TYR A 78 35.68 -40.07 -16.06
CA TYR A 78 36.08 -40.20 -14.66
C TYR A 78 35.83 -41.62 -14.13
N VAL A 79 34.65 -42.21 -14.38
CA VAL A 79 34.33 -43.58 -13.95
C VAL A 79 35.29 -44.60 -14.59
N ILE A 80 35.56 -44.47 -15.90
CA ILE A 80 36.53 -45.34 -16.58
C ILE A 80 37.93 -45.14 -16.00
N GLY A 81 38.36 -43.90 -15.77
CA GLY A 81 39.65 -43.58 -15.17
C GLY A 81 39.80 -44.15 -13.75
N GLN A 82 38.76 -44.04 -12.91
CA GLN A 82 38.73 -44.66 -11.58
C GLN A 82 38.87 -46.18 -11.68
N TYR A 83 38.16 -46.82 -12.61
CA TYR A 83 38.28 -48.26 -12.81
C TYR A 83 39.68 -48.65 -13.27
N CYS A 84 40.19 -48.01 -14.31
CA CYS A 84 41.43 -48.40 -14.99
C CYS A 84 42.70 -47.97 -14.24
N ALA A 85 42.65 -46.90 -13.44
CA ALA A 85 43.81 -46.41 -12.71
C ALA A 85 43.84 -46.87 -11.24
N ASN A 86 42.68 -46.99 -10.58
CA ASN A 86 42.62 -47.25 -9.13
C ASN A 86 42.14 -48.66 -8.78
N GLN A 87 41.20 -49.24 -9.52
CA GLN A 87 40.63 -50.56 -9.17
C GLN A 87 41.32 -51.72 -9.91
N GLN A 88 41.52 -51.58 -11.23
CA GLN A 88 42.07 -52.60 -12.11
C GLN A 88 43.12 -52.01 -13.09
N PRO A 89 44.34 -51.69 -12.61
CA PRO A 89 45.43 -51.20 -13.45
C PRO A 89 45.74 -52.11 -14.63
N GLY A 90 45.84 -51.55 -15.84
CA GLY A 90 46.20 -52.29 -17.06
C GLY A 90 45.07 -53.15 -17.65
N ILE A 91 43.84 -53.07 -17.12
CA ILE A 91 42.71 -53.89 -17.57
C ILE A 91 42.36 -53.69 -19.05
N VAL A 92 42.52 -52.47 -19.57
CA VAL A 92 42.26 -52.17 -20.99
C VAL A 92 43.30 -52.83 -21.89
N ALA A 93 44.58 -52.75 -21.53
CA ALA A 93 45.64 -53.45 -22.26
C ALA A 93 45.45 -54.98 -22.21
N ALA A 94 45.07 -55.53 -21.05
CA ALA A 94 44.76 -56.95 -20.90
C ALA A 94 43.54 -57.38 -21.73
N ALA A 95 42.46 -56.61 -21.71
CA ALA A 95 41.27 -56.86 -22.51
C ALA A 95 41.57 -56.81 -24.01
N MET A 96 42.40 -55.85 -24.46
CA MET A 96 42.84 -55.73 -25.85
C MET A 96 43.77 -56.86 -26.28
N ALA A 97 44.66 -57.33 -25.40
CA ALA A 97 45.48 -58.50 -25.66
C ALA A 97 44.61 -59.78 -25.80
N GLN A 98 43.63 -59.97 -24.92
CA GLN A 98 42.66 -61.07 -24.98
C GLN A 98 41.72 -60.98 -26.19
N ALA A 99 41.49 -59.77 -26.70
CA ALA A 99 40.76 -59.48 -27.93
C ALA A 99 41.55 -59.81 -29.21
N GLY A 100 42.84 -60.17 -29.10
CA GLY A 100 43.72 -60.46 -30.24
C GLY A 100 44.53 -59.27 -30.73
N TYR A 101 44.63 -58.19 -29.95
CA TYR A 101 45.36 -56.96 -30.29
C TYR A 101 46.43 -56.60 -29.23
N PRO A 102 47.47 -57.44 -29.04
CA PRO A 102 48.55 -57.12 -28.12
C PRO A 102 49.23 -55.80 -28.52
N GLU A 103 49.62 -55.00 -27.52
CA GLU A 103 50.19 -53.65 -27.70
C GLU A 103 49.37 -52.69 -28.60
N PHE A 104 48.08 -52.97 -28.80
CA PHE A 104 47.21 -52.22 -29.71
C PHE A 104 47.71 -52.23 -31.18
N GLY A 105 48.36 -53.31 -31.61
CA GLY A 105 48.80 -53.50 -32.99
C GLY A 105 47.67 -53.91 -33.96
N GLY A 106 47.98 -53.95 -35.27
CA GLY A 106 47.06 -54.43 -36.31
C GLY A 106 45.80 -53.56 -36.46
N ASP A 107 44.64 -54.20 -36.50
CA ASP A 107 43.33 -53.54 -36.62
C ASP A 107 43.11 -52.48 -35.54
N ALA A 108 43.55 -52.72 -34.30
CA ALA A 108 43.42 -51.76 -33.20
C ALA A 108 44.23 -50.48 -33.45
N GLY A 109 45.47 -50.61 -33.92
CA GLY A 109 46.33 -49.46 -34.23
C GLY A 109 45.76 -48.62 -35.37
N ALA A 110 45.24 -49.27 -36.41
CA ALA A 110 44.57 -48.59 -37.53
C ALA A 110 43.30 -47.84 -37.07
N ALA A 111 42.50 -48.46 -36.20
CA ALA A 111 41.30 -47.83 -35.63
C ALA A 111 41.65 -46.61 -34.76
N LEU A 112 42.66 -46.71 -33.89
CA LEU A 112 43.09 -45.59 -33.03
C LEU A 112 43.66 -44.42 -33.85
N GLN A 113 44.47 -44.70 -34.87
CA GLN A 113 44.99 -43.67 -35.76
C GLN A 113 43.85 -42.96 -36.49
N ARG A 114 42.95 -43.73 -37.11
CA ARG A 114 41.84 -43.17 -37.87
C ARG A 114 40.87 -42.38 -36.98
N PHE A 115 40.68 -42.83 -35.74
CA PHE A 115 39.91 -42.11 -34.75
C PHE A 115 40.50 -40.74 -34.44
N MET A 116 41.81 -40.61 -34.21
CA MET A 116 42.42 -39.30 -33.96
C MET A 116 42.35 -38.36 -35.18
N GLU A 117 42.40 -38.90 -36.40
CA GLU A 117 42.25 -38.09 -37.63
C GLU A 117 40.81 -37.54 -37.78
N LEU A 118 39.81 -38.36 -37.45
CA LEU A 118 38.40 -37.99 -37.58
C LEU A 118 37.84 -37.28 -36.34
N PHE A 119 38.43 -37.50 -35.18
CA PHE A 119 38.06 -36.92 -33.87
C PHE A 119 39.33 -36.36 -33.21
N PRO A 120 39.83 -35.22 -33.71
CA PRO A 120 41.08 -34.63 -33.24
C PRO A 120 40.95 -34.10 -31.81
N SER A 121 42.07 -34.12 -31.09
CA SER A 121 42.18 -33.47 -29.78
C SER A 121 42.11 -31.94 -29.90
N GLN A 122 41.88 -31.23 -28.80
CA GLN A 122 41.89 -29.77 -28.77
C GLN A 122 43.22 -29.20 -29.29
N GLN A 123 44.35 -29.81 -28.95
CA GLN A 123 45.66 -29.39 -29.45
C GLN A 123 45.83 -29.65 -30.96
N MET A 124 45.28 -30.75 -31.47
CA MET A 124 45.27 -31.03 -32.90
C MET A 124 44.39 -30.04 -33.68
N VAL A 125 43.21 -29.67 -33.15
CA VAL A 125 42.33 -28.65 -33.74
C VAL A 125 43.01 -27.27 -33.78
N LEU A 126 43.78 -26.92 -32.74
CA LEU A 126 44.56 -25.68 -32.69
C LEU A 126 45.78 -25.69 -33.62
N GLY A 127 46.19 -26.88 -34.10
CA GLY A 127 47.37 -27.10 -34.95
C GLY A 127 48.69 -27.27 -34.20
N ASN A 128 48.63 -27.55 -32.88
CA ASN A 128 49.79 -27.68 -32.00
C ASN A 128 50.32 -29.11 -31.90
N ASP A 129 49.56 -30.12 -32.35
CA ASP A 129 49.93 -31.54 -32.29
C ASP A 129 49.36 -32.30 -33.50
N THR A 130 49.86 -33.52 -33.73
CA THR A 130 49.42 -34.42 -34.81
C THR A 130 49.14 -35.81 -34.26
N PRO A 131 48.33 -36.66 -34.92
CA PRO A 131 48.11 -38.04 -34.47
C PRO A 131 49.41 -38.83 -34.26
N GLN A 132 50.41 -38.62 -35.12
CA GLN A 132 51.73 -39.25 -35.02
C GLN A 132 52.54 -38.70 -33.83
N GLY A 133 52.54 -37.38 -33.63
CA GLY A 133 53.18 -36.72 -32.49
C GLY A 133 52.58 -37.16 -31.15
N PHE A 134 51.25 -37.26 -31.09
CA PHE A 134 50.55 -37.73 -29.90
C PHE A 134 50.85 -39.21 -29.59
N MET A 135 50.99 -40.07 -30.61
CA MET A 135 51.38 -41.48 -30.40
C MET A 135 52.85 -41.66 -30.05
N ALA A 136 53.74 -40.81 -30.55
CA ALA A 136 55.16 -40.85 -30.23
C ALA A 136 55.45 -40.51 -28.76
N GLY A 137 54.57 -39.73 -28.11
CA GLY A 137 54.68 -39.40 -26.69
C GLY A 137 54.03 -40.41 -25.73
N ASP A 138 53.65 -41.59 -26.20
CA ASP A 138 53.07 -42.67 -25.37
C ASP A 138 54.14 -43.29 -24.45
N ASP A 139 53.75 -43.68 -23.24
CA ASP A 139 54.69 -44.27 -22.26
C ASP A 139 54.85 -45.80 -22.45
N GLU A 140 55.74 -46.41 -21.65
CA GLU A 140 56.01 -47.86 -21.70
C GLU A 140 54.75 -48.69 -21.39
N GLU A 141 53.84 -48.17 -20.57
CA GLU A 141 52.55 -48.79 -20.24
C GLU A 141 51.47 -48.55 -21.30
N ARG A 142 51.80 -47.84 -22.38
CA ARG A 142 50.87 -47.50 -23.47
C ARG A 142 49.63 -46.75 -23.00
N SER A 143 49.79 -45.86 -22.01
CA SER A 143 48.68 -45.16 -21.35
C SER A 143 47.83 -44.34 -22.30
N ARG A 144 48.42 -43.70 -23.33
CA ARG A 144 47.66 -42.93 -24.33
C ARG A 144 46.80 -43.85 -25.20
N ARG A 145 47.33 -45.01 -25.60
CA ARG A 145 46.58 -46.01 -26.39
C ARG A 145 45.46 -46.66 -25.58
N GLN A 146 45.71 -46.98 -24.30
CA GLN A 146 44.67 -47.46 -23.38
C GLN A 146 43.53 -46.45 -23.25
N ALA A 147 43.86 -45.18 -23.08
CA ALA A 147 42.85 -44.13 -22.94
C ALA A 147 42.10 -43.85 -24.26
N LEU A 148 42.77 -43.88 -25.42
CA LEU A 148 42.08 -43.78 -26.71
C LEU A 148 41.16 -44.99 -26.97
N ALA A 149 41.54 -46.19 -26.55
CA ALA A 149 40.66 -47.36 -26.65
C ALA A 149 39.40 -47.21 -25.76
N ALA A 150 39.54 -46.59 -24.59
CA ALA A 150 38.38 -46.21 -23.79
C ALA A 150 37.51 -45.13 -24.46
N GLU A 151 38.10 -44.19 -25.20
CA GLU A 151 37.34 -43.21 -25.98
C GLU A 151 36.60 -43.86 -27.16
N LEU A 152 37.15 -44.91 -27.78
CA LEU A 152 36.43 -45.71 -28.76
C LEU A 152 35.21 -46.42 -28.14
N LEU A 153 35.32 -46.89 -26.89
CA LEU A 153 34.19 -47.44 -26.13
C LEU A 153 33.14 -46.36 -25.84
N LEU A 154 33.55 -45.14 -25.45
CA LEU A 154 32.62 -44.02 -25.27
C LEU A 154 31.92 -43.63 -26.57
N MET A 155 32.62 -43.69 -27.70
CA MET A 155 32.02 -43.44 -29.03
C MET A 155 30.94 -44.47 -29.36
N LEU A 156 31.16 -45.74 -29.00
CA LEU A 156 30.14 -46.79 -29.13
C LEU A 156 28.91 -46.48 -28.25
N LEU A 157 29.13 -46.15 -26.98
CA LEU A 157 28.06 -45.80 -26.03
C LEU A 157 27.29 -44.55 -26.46
N ASN A 158 27.96 -43.53 -27.00
CA ASN A 158 27.34 -42.33 -27.53
C ASN A 158 26.41 -42.66 -28.71
N GLY A 159 26.80 -43.62 -29.58
CA GLY A 159 25.98 -44.10 -30.68
C GLY A 159 24.76 -44.94 -30.24
N GLU A 160 24.84 -45.63 -29.10
CA GLU A 160 23.73 -46.39 -28.50
C GLU A 160 22.73 -45.49 -27.73
N ASN A 161 23.15 -44.30 -27.30
CA ASN A 161 22.36 -43.42 -26.43
C ASN A 161 21.33 -42.59 -27.21
N ARG A 162 20.06 -43.00 -27.17
CA ARG A 162 18.95 -42.30 -27.83
C ARG A 162 18.77 -40.85 -27.36
N ALA A 163 19.10 -40.53 -26.10
CA ALA A 163 19.06 -39.16 -25.60
C ALA A 163 20.07 -38.23 -26.30
N LEU A 164 21.06 -38.79 -27.00
CA LEU A 164 22.05 -38.05 -27.79
C LEU A 164 21.71 -37.96 -29.29
N ASP A 165 20.57 -38.47 -29.73
CA ASP A 165 20.22 -38.54 -31.16
C ASP A 165 20.24 -37.16 -31.85
N GLN A 166 19.77 -36.12 -31.17
CA GLN A 166 19.82 -34.73 -31.66
C GLN A 166 21.25 -34.18 -31.84
N PHE A 167 22.25 -34.77 -31.18
CA PHE A 167 23.65 -34.37 -31.22
C PHE A 167 24.50 -35.23 -32.16
N ARG A 168 23.93 -36.22 -32.87
CA ARG A 168 24.68 -37.14 -33.75
C ARG A 168 25.59 -36.44 -34.75
N ARG A 169 25.23 -35.23 -35.20
CA ARG A 169 26.05 -34.39 -36.11
C ARG A 169 27.42 -34.03 -35.52
N LEU A 170 27.56 -34.01 -34.19
CA LEU A 170 28.82 -33.76 -33.52
C LEU A 170 29.73 -34.98 -33.60
N PHE A 171 29.19 -36.18 -33.41
CA PHE A 171 29.98 -37.41 -33.20
C PHE A 171 29.70 -38.53 -34.22
N ASP A 172 29.28 -38.20 -35.44
CA ASP A 172 28.94 -39.20 -36.47
C ASP A 172 30.10 -40.16 -36.77
N ALA A 173 29.96 -41.41 -36.30
CA ALA A 173 30.96 -42.45 -36.43
C ALA A 173 30.86 -43.24 -37.74
N SER A 174 29.94 -42.90 -38.66
CA SER A 174 29.72 -43.64 -39.92
C SER A 174 31.00 -43.70 -40.76
N GLN A 175 31.69 -42.56 -40.93
CA GLN A 175 32.96 -42.50 -41.66
C GLN A 175 34.06 -43.31 -40.95
N LEU A 176 34.08 -43.33 -39.61
CA LEU A 176 35.05 -44.12 -38.85
C LEU A 176 34.80 -45.63 -39.03
N ALA A 177 33.52 -46.05 -39.03
CA ALA A 177 33.12 -47.43 -39.26
C ALA A 177 33.40 -47.92 -40.69
N GLU A 178 33.26 -47.06 -41.69
CA GLU A 178 33.56 -47.38 -43.09
C GLU A 178 35.06 -47.41 -43.40
N SER A 179 35.84 -46.53 -42.76
CA SER A 179 37.27 -46.33 -43.08
C SER A 179 38.23 -47.00 -42.09
N SER A 180 37.75 -47.75 -41.10
CA SER A 180 38.59 -48.47 -40.14
C SER A 180 37.89 -49.69 -39.54
N PRO A 181 38.61 -50.67 -38.98
CA PRO A 181 38.03 -51.82 -38.28
C PRO A 181 37.45 -51.46 -36.89
N TYR A 182 37.14 -50.19 -36.63
CA TYR A 182 36.59 -49.66 -35.38
C TYR A 182 35.46 -50.52 -34.78
N PRO A 183 34.37 -50.87 -35.49
CA PRO A 183 33.26 -51.60 -34.89
C PRO A 183 33.65 -52.99 -34.37
N LYS A 184 34.57 -53.66 -35.07
CA LYS A 184 35.10 -54.96 -34.69
C LYS A 184 35.97 -54.84 -33.43
N VAL A 185 36.85 -53.84 -33.40
CA VAL A 185 37.77 -53.60 -32.28
C VAL A 185 37.01 -53.22 -31.01
N THR A 186 36.03 -52.31 -31.10
CA THR A 186 35.24 -51.86 -29.94
C THR A 186 34.26 -52.89 -29.42
N SER A 187 33.57 -53.63 -30.29
CA SER A 187 32.66 -54.70 -29.86
C SER A 187 33.40 -55.80 -29.11
N GLU A 188 34.63 -56.13 -29.53
CA GLU A 188 35.46 -57.09 -28.83
C GLU A 188 35.96 -56.54 -27.49
N LEU A 189 36.39 -55.28 -27.44
CA LEU A 189 36.76 -54.60 -26.19
C LEU A 189 35.59 -54.57 -25.18
N ASP A 190 34.40 -54.17 -25.61
CA ASP A 190 33.17 -54.14 -24.80
C ASP A 190 32.85 -55.53 -24.24
N ARG A 191 32.91 -56.58 -25.08
CA ARG A 191 32.69 -57.97 -24.68
C ARG A 191 33.70 -58.45 -23.64
N ARG A 192 34.98 -58.10 -23.77
CA ARG A 192 36.03 -58.48 -22.81
C ARG A 192 35.90 -57.73 -21.49
N LEU A 193 35.57 -56.44 -21.53
CA LEU A 193 35.31 -55.64 -20.32
C LEU A 193 34.05 -56.10 -19.58
N ALA A 194 33.05 -56.66 -20.27
CA ALA A 194 31.88 -57.27 -19.62
C ALA A 194 32.23 -58.54 -18.80
N GLN A 195 33.37 -59.18 -19.10
CA GLN A 195 33.88 -60.36 -18.39
C GLN A 195 34.94 -60.00 -17.33
N ALA A 196 35.32 -58.73 -17.23
CA ALA A 196 36.30 -58.23 -16.27
C ALA A 196 35.72 -58.15 -14.85
N PRO A 197 36.56 -58.04 -13.79
CA PRO A 197 36.09 -57.88 -12.42
C PRO A 197 35.09 -56.70 -12.27
N PRO A 198 34.04 -56.82 -11.45
CA PRO A 198 33.02 -55.78 -11.32
C PRO A 198 33.58 -54.49 -10.71
N PHE A 199 33.01 -53.34 -11.09
CA PHE A 199 33.31 -52.04 -10.54
C PHE A 199 32.81 -51.95 -9.09
N GLN A 200 33.68 -51.67 -8.13
CA GLN A 200 33.31 -51.51 -6.72
C GLN A 200 33.00 -50.05 -6.39
N PRO A 201 32.00 -49.75 -5.55
CA PRO A 201 31.12 -50.66 -4.79
C PRO A 201 29.87 -51.13 -5.56
N MET A 202 29.73 -50.79 -6.86
CA MET A 202 28.49 -51.00 -7.63
C MET A 202 28.17 -52.47 -7.93
N GLY A 203 29.18 -53.35 -7.93
CA GLY A 203 29.01 -54.80 -8.10
C GLY A 203 28.67 -55.26 -9.52
N VAL A 204 28.68 -54.36 -10.50
CA VAL A 204 28.39 -54.63 -11.93
C VAL A 204 29.62 -54.41 -12.80
N SER A 205 29.64 -55.01 -14.00
CA SER A 205 30.74 -54.78 -14.96
C SER A 205 30.80 -53.31 -15.42
N LEU A 206 31.98 -52.83 -15.84
CA LEU A 206 32.13 -51.45 -16.31
C LEU A 206 31.18 -51.10 -17.48
N PRO A 207 31.02 -51.96 -18.53
CA PRO A 207 30.07 -51.66 -19.60
C PRO A 207 28.59 -51.63 -19.15
N GLU A 208 28.23 -52.43 -18.15
CA GLU A 208 26.89 -52.45 -17.58
C GLU A 208 26.63 -51.18 -16.75
N LEU A 209 27.62 -50.76 -15.96
CA LEU A 209 27.58 -49.51 -15.20
C LEU A 209 27.36 -48.31 -16.12
N LEU A 210 28.16 -48.18 -17.19
CA LEU A 210 28.07 -47.04 -18.11
C LEU A 210 26.72 -46.98 -18.85
N ARG A 211 26.08 -48.13 -19.12
CA ARG A 211 24.76 -48.22 -19.74
C ARG A 211 23.60 -48.08 -18.74
N ALA A 212 23.84 -48.08 -17.43
CA ALA A 212 22.77 -48.00 -16.43
C ALA A 212 21.94 -46.69 -16.52
N PRO A 213 22.54 -45.49 -16.66
CA PRO A 213 21.77 -44.26 -16.86
C PRO A 213 20.94 -44.30 -18.14
N MET A 214 21.51 -44.82 -19.24
CA MET A 214 20.84 -44.96 -20.53
C MET A 214 19.62 -45.88 -20.45
N LYS A 215 19.67 -46.94 -19.63
CA LYS A 215 18.52 -47.83 -19.38
C LYS A 215 17.46 -47.16 -18.51
N ALA A 216 17.86 -46.38 -17.52
CA ALA A 216 16.94 -45.71 -16.60
C ALA A 216 16.17 -44.56 -17.26
N ALA A 217 16.82 -43.79 -18.14
CA ALA A 217 16.23 -42.68 -18.88
C ALA A 217 16.68 -42.67 -20.36
N PRO A 218 16.10 -43.54 -21.21
CA PRO A 218 16.58 -43.73 -22.59
C PRO A 218 16.50 -42.48 -23.46
N ASP A 219 15.45 -41.68 -23.28
CA ASP A 219 15.13 -40.54 -24.15
C ASP A 219 15.37 -39.18 -23.47
N SER A 220 16.03 -39.13 -22.29
CA SER A 220 16.20 -37.90 -21.52
C SER A 220 17.58 -37.76 -20.89
N LEU A 221 18.40 -36.82 -21.39
CA LEU A 221 19.70 -36.50 -20.80
C LEU A 221 19.59 -36.00 -19.36
N SER A 222 18.61 -35.12 -19.07
CA SER A 222 18.37 -34.64 -17.71
C SER A 222 18.02 -35.81 -16.77
N GLY A 223 17.25 -36.80 -17.26
CA GLY A 223 16.95 -38.03 -16.52
C GLY A 223 18.19 -38.89 -16.27
N GLN A 224 19.09 -39.03 -17.26
CA GLN A 224 20.35 -39.78 -17.10
C GLN A 224 21.26 -39.12 -16.05
N ILE A 225 21.39 -37.80 -16.10
CA ILE A 225 22.20 -37.02 -15.14
C ILE A 225 21.60 -37.06 -13.74
N ALA A 226 20.27 -36.99 -13.61
CA ALA A 226 19.58 -37.16 -12.33
C ALA A 226 19.81 -38.57 -11.73
N TYR A 227 19.74 -39.62 -12.56
CA TYR A 227 20.04 -40.99 -12.15
C TYR A 227 21.49 -41.13 -11.63
N ILE A 228 22.46 -40.58 -12.37
CA ILE A 228 23.87 -40.55 -11.97
C ILE A 228 24.03 -39.85 -10.62
N ARG A 229 23.43 -38.68 -10.44
CA ARG A 229 23.52 -37.92 -9.17
C ARG A 229 23.01 -38.75 -7.99
N GLU A 230 21.87 -39.41 -8.15
CA GLU A 230 21.24 -40.21 -7.09
C GLU A 230 22.00 -41.49 -6.76
N HIS A 231 22.49 -42.21 -7.78
CA HIS A 231 23.04 -43.55 -7.60
C HIS A 231 24.58 -43.58 -7.53
N TRP A 232 25.28 -42.57 -8.08
CA TRP A 232 26.74 -42.54 -8.18
C TRP A 232 27.40 -41.54 -7.23
N ALA A 233 26.66 -40.94 -6.30
CA ALA A 233 27.20 -40.00 -5.30
C ALA A 233 28.39 -40.56 -4.51
N ALA A 234 28.41 -41.87 -4.23
CA ALA A 234 29.50 -42.53 -3.50
C ALA A 234 30.80 -42.72 -4.31
N ILE A 235 30.73 -42.62 -5.65
CA ILE A 235 31.88 -42.88 -6.53
C ILE A 235 32.38 -41.63 -7.23
N LEU A 236 31.56 -40.58 -7.34
CA LEU A 236 31.92 -39.30 -7.94
C LEU A 236 32.52 -38.35 -6.90
N PRO A 237 33.46 -37.48 -7.30
CA PRO A 237 34.04 -36.51 -6.39
C PRO A 237 33.04 -35.36 -6.14
N PRO A 238 33.09 -34.69 -4.98
CA PRO A 238 32.13 -33.65 -4.62
C PRO A 238 32.02 -32.53 -5.66
N GLU A 239 33.12 -32.16 -6.31
CA GLU A 239 33.16 -31.10 -7.32
C GLU A 239 32.27 -31.45 -8.53
N LEU A 240 32.32 -32.71 -8.99
CA LEU A 240 31.53 -33.18 -10.12
C LEU A 240 30.05 -33.30 -9.76
N LEU A 241 29.71 -33.63 -8.51
CA LEU A 241 28.32 -33.64 -8.03
C LEU A 241 27.71 -32.24 -8.06
N THR A 242 28.45 -31.21 -7.64
CA THR A 242 28.01 -29.82 -7.71
C THR A 242 27.83 -29.34 -9.15
N GLU A 243 28.73 -29.75 -10.06
CA GLU A 243 28.59 -29.44 -11.49
C GLU A 243 27.33 -30.08 -12.10
N LEU A 244 27.01 -31.35 -11.78
CA LEU A 244 25.79 -32.03 -12.25
C LEU A 244 24.54 -31.28 -11.81
N VAL A 245 24.52 -30.82 -10.56
CA VAL A 245 23.42 -30.04 -10.00
C VAL A 245 23.27 -28.69 -10.73
N THR A 246 24.38 -27.98 -10.93
CA THR A 246 24.40 -26.68 -11.63
C THR A 246 23.91 -26.82 -13.07
N ALA A 247 24.31 -27.87 -13.77
CA ALA A 247 23.92 -28.09 -15.16
C ALA A 247 22.43 -28.46 -15.32
N LEU A 248 21.86 -29.20 -14.37
CA LEU A 248 20.41 -29.46 -14.32
C LEU A 248 19.63 -28.15 -14.12
N ASP A 249 20.11 -27.26 -13.26
CA ASP A 249 19.49 -25.95 -13.04
C ASP A 249 19.52 -25.06 -14.29
N ILE A 250 20.65 -25.04 -15.01
CA ILE A 250 20.78 -24.33 -16.29
C ILE A 250 19.73 -24.83 -17.29
N VAL A 251 19.57 -26.14 -17.44
CA VAL A 251 18.57 -26.73 -18.33
C VAL A 251 17.14 -26.40 -17.89
N SER A 252 16.87 -26.46 -16.58
CA SER A 252 15.55 -26.06 -16.05
C SER A 252 15.24 -24.61 -16.37
N GLN A 253 16.22 -23.72 -16.26
CA GLN A 253 16.08 -22.30 -16.54
C GLN A 253 15.84 -22.02 -18.04
N GLU A 254 16.56 -22.71 -18.94
CA GLU A 254 16.39 -22.56 -20.39
C GLU A 254 15.08 -23.18 -20.92
N GLY A 255 14.52 -24.19 -20.22
CA GLY A 255 13.27 -24.86 -20.60
C GLY A 255 11.98 -24.18 -20.13
N ARG A 256 12.06 -23.10 -19.34
CA ARG A 256 10.88 -22.38 -18.84
C ARG A 256 10.31 -21.44 -19.91
N ALA A 257 9.07 -21.69 -20.33
CA ALA A 257 8.26 -20.71 -21.06
C ALA A 257 7.69 -19.68 -20.06
N PHE A 258 8.18 -18.44 -20.11
CA PHE A 258 7.81 -17.39 -19.14
C PHE A 258 6.66 -16.54 -19.66
N PHE A 259 5.43 -17.00 -19.41
CA PHE A 259 4.23 -16.16 -19.46
C PHE A 259 3.53 -16.27 -18.11
N GLY A 260 3.63 -15.25 -17.27
CA GLY A 260 2.94 -15.24 -15.98
C GLY A 260 2.89 -13.84 -15.38
N GLY A 261 1.66 -13.33 -15.19
CA GLY A 261 1.42 -12.10 -14.42
C GLY A 261 1.57 -12.33 -12.90
N PRO A 262 1.38 -11.28 -12.08
CA PRO A 262 1.45 -11.40 -10.62
C PRO A 262 0.47 -12.45 -10.12
N GLY A 263 0.95 -13.39 -9.31
CA GLY A 263 0.14 -14.49 -8.76
C GLY A 263 -0.92 -14.04 -7.75
N GLU A 264 -1.81 -14.94 -7.35
CA GLU A 264 -2.90 -14.62 -6.41
C GLU A 264 -2.41 -14.12 -5.05
N PRO A 265 -3.10 -13.15 -4.43
CA PRO A 265 -2.82 -12.69 -3.07
C PRO A 265 -2.93 -13.83 -2.05
N LYS A 266 -1.90 -14.02 -1.24
CA LYS A 266 -1.83 -15.07 -0.22
C LYS A 266 -2.05 -14.50 1.17
N VAL A 267 -2.72 -15.27 2.03
CA VAL A 267 -2.88 -14.96 3.46
C VAL A 267 -1.52 -15.03 4.14
N LEU A 268 -1.16 -14.00 4.93
CA LEU A 268 0.07 -14.00 5.72
C LEU A 268 0.00 -15.11 6.77
N ARG A 269 1.04 -15.95 6.81
CA ARG A 269 1.18 -17.03 7.80
C ARG A 269 2.50 -16.84 8.52
N PHE A 270 2.45 -16.81 9.84
CA PHE A 270 3.63 -16.75 10.71
C PHE A 270 3.79 -18.09 11.43
N GLY A 271 5.03 -18.56 11.62
CA GLY A 271 5.28 -19.84 12.29
C GLY A 271 6.42 -19.74 13.31
N ARG A 272 6.25 -20.36 14.48
CA ARG A 272 7.37 -20.80 15.32
C ARG A 272 7.91 -22.07 14.69
N GLY A 273 9.15 -22.06 14.21
CA GLY A 273 9.70 -23.09 13.33
C GLY A 273 9.59 -24.52 13.89
N GLU A 274 8.77 -25.33 13.24
CA GLU A 274 9.02 -26.75 12.98
C GLU A 274 8.77 -27.01 11.49
N ARG A 275 9.64 -26.45 10.64
CA ARG A 275 9.91 -26.99 9.31
C ARG A 275 11.41 -26.91 9.10
N GLY A 276 12.08 -28.06 9.18
CA GLY A 276 13.44 -28.20 8.68
C GLY A 276 13.47 -27.77 7.21
N GLY A 277 14.25 -26.75 6.92
CA GLY A 277 14.45 -26.18 5.59
C GLY A 277 15.53 -25.11 5.66
N ASP A 278 16.18 -24.85 4.53
CA ASP A 278 17.33 -23.96 4.34
C ASP A 278 17.06 -22.46 4.62
N ASP A 279 16.28 -22.09 5.65
CA ASP A 279 15.92 -20.70 5.98
C ASP A 279 16.75 -20.15 7.15
N TYR A 280 17.08 -18.84 7.10
CA TYR A 280 17.78 -18.17 8.21
C TYR A 280 16.87 -18.08 9.45
N PRO A 281 17.43 -18.14 10.66
CA PRO A 281 16.64 -18.06 11.89
C PRO A 281 15.96 -16.68 12.05
N GLU A 282 14.66 -16.70 12.37
CA GLU A 282 13.87 -15.49 12.63
C GLU A 282 13.72 -15.24 14.14
N TYR A 283 14.43 -14.25 14.67
CA TYR A 283 14.39 -13.85 16.08
C TYR A 283 13.71 -12.48 16.26
N GLU A 284 13.27 -12.19 17.49
CA GLU A 284 12.62 -10.93 17.82
C GLU A 284 13.66 -9.86 18.17
N ARG A 285 13.73 -8.78 17.38
CA ARG A 285 14.61 -7.62 17.55
C ARG A 285 14.03 -6.37 16.87
N PHE A 286 12.86 -5.94 17.36
CA PHE A 286 12.21 -4.70 16.92
C PHE A 286 13.06 -3.47 17.22
N SER A 287 12.95 -2.45 16.36
CA SER A 287 13.47 -1.11 16.65
C SER A 287 12.49 -0.33 17.51
N GLN A 288 13.02 0.57 18.34
CA GLN A 288 12.19 1.47 19.14
C GLN A 288 11.60 2.55 18.24
N ASP A 289 10.31 2.82 18.41
CA ASP A 289 9.63 3.91 17.71
C ASP A 289 9.74 5.18 18.56
N ALA A 290 10.03 6.32 17.91
CA ALA A 290 9.83 7.63 18.55
C ALA A 290 8.33 7.98 18.60
N ASP A 291 7.93 8.83 19.54
CA ASP A 291 6.51 9.14 19.83
C ASP A 291 5.70 9.59 18.60
N TRP A 292 6.35 10.26 17.65
CA TRP A 292 5.69 10.75 16.42
C TRP A 292 5.48 9.66 15.37
N MET A 293 6.31 8.59 15.36
CA MET A 293 6.36 7.60 14.28
C MET A 293 5.05 6.80 14.14
N ALA A 294 4.39 6.51 15.25
CA ALA A 294 3.10 5.80 15.25
C ALA A 294 1.98 6.66 14.63
N ASN A 295 2.09 7.99 14.74
CA ASN A 295 1.04 8.94 14.35
C ASN A 295 1.23 9.52 12.94
N VAL A 296 2.14 8.94 12.14
CA VAL A 296 2.39 9.40 10.79
C VAL A 296 1.20 9.12 9.88
N VAL A 297 0.76 10.15 9.16
CA VAL A 297 -0.18 10.05 8.04
C VAL A 297 0.49 10.67 6.83
N MET A 298 0.74 9.84 5.82
CA MET A 298 1.61 10.20 4.70
C MET A 298 0.80 10.38 3.42
N ILE A 299 1.17 11.41 2.65
CA ILE A 299 0.71 11.57 1.27
C ILE A 299 1.91 11.53 0.31
N ALA A 300 1.77 10.73 -0.75
CA ALA A 300 2.75 10.61 -1.81
C ALA A 300 2.46 11.63 -2.91
N LYS A 301 3.48 12.38 -3.36
CA LYS A 301 3.37 13.31 -4.47
C LYS A 301 4.54 13.12 -5.45
N MET A 302 4.20 12.77 -6.69
CA MET A 302 5.09 12.89 -7.86
C MET A 302 5.48 14.36 -8.07
N VAL A 303 6.72 14.73 -7.73
CA VAL A 303 7.11 16.15 -7.57
C VAL A 303 6.86 16.95 -8.84
N TYR A 304 7.40 16.53 -9.99
CA TYR A 304 7.26 17.30 -11.24
C TYR A 304 5.80 17.48 -11.68
N VAL A 305 4.99 16.42 -11.59
CA VAL A 305 3.56 16.48 -11.90
C VAL A 305 2.83 17.41 -10.93
N TRP A 306 3.12 17.30 -9.64
CA TRP A 306 2.49 18.08 -8.58
C TRP A 306 2.82 19.57 -8.70
N LEU A 307 4.07 19.94 -8.97
CA LEU A 307 4.45 21.36 -9.19
C LEU A 307 3.67 21.95 -10.38
N GLY A 308 3.51 21.19 -11.47
CA GLY A 308 2.69 21.60 -12.61
C GLY A 308 1.21 21.78 -12.27
N GLN A 309 0.64 20.90 -11.45
CA GLN A 309 -0.74 21.03 -10.96
C GLN A 309 -0.90 22.23 -10.02
N LEU A 310 0.03 22.44 -9.08
CA LEU A 310 0.02 23.59 -8.17
C LEU A 310 0.09 24.91 -8.92
N ALA A 311 0.90 24.98 -9.97
CA ALA A 311 0.99 26.17 -10.81
C ALA A 311 -0.37 26.54 -11.42
N LYS A 312 -1.12 25.53 -11.89
CA LYS A 312 -2.50 25.71 -12.39
C LYS A 312 -3.48 26.07 -11.28
N THR A 313 -3.43 25.39 -10.14
CA THR A 313 -4.37 25.61 -9.03
C THR A 313 -4.24 27.00 -8.43
N TYR A 314 -3.01 27.48 -8.21
CA TYR A 314 -2.73 28.77 -7.56
C TYR A 314 -2.49 29.92 -8.54
N GLN A 315 -2.56 29.66 -9.85
CA GLN A 315 -2.32 30.65 -10.91
C GLN A 315 -1.00 31.42 -10.71
N THR A 316 0.04 30.69 -10.27
CA THR A 316 1.39 31.22 -10.02
C THR A 316 2.42 30.25 -10.56
N GLU A 317 3.63 30.73 -10.81
CA GLU A 317 4.71 29.87 -11.28
C GLU A 317 5.26 29.00 -10.14
N VAL A 318 5.28 27.68 -10.34
CA VAL A 318 5.82 26.70 -9.39
C VAL A 318 6.74 25.74 -10.16
N ARG A 319 8.05 25.95 -10.06
CA ARG A 319 9.09 25.15 -10.73
C ARG A 319 10.03 24.44 -9.75
N THR A 320 10.30 25.03 -8.60
CA THR A 320 11.25 24.53 -7.59
C THR A 320 10.55 24.25 -6.26
N LEU A 321 11.19 23.49 -5.37
CA LEU A 321 10.59 23.05 -4.11
C LEU A 321 10.23 24.20 -3.15
N ASP A 322 11.02 25.28 -3.15
CA ASP A 322 10.77 26.50 -2.37
C ASP A 322 9.54 27.29 -2.86
N GLN A 323 9.15 27.11 -4.12
CA GLN A 323 8.00 27.80 -4.73
C GLN A 323 6.66 27.12 -4.44
N ILE A 324 6.65 25.95 -3.78
CA ILE A 324 5.40 25.31 -3.33
C ILE A 324 4.65 26.32 -2.43
N PRO A 325 3.40 26.69 -2.75
CA PRO A 325 2.68 27.74 -2.00
C PRO A 325 2.43 27.35 -0.55
N ASP A 326 2.57 28.31 0.37
CA ASP A 326 2.26 28.11 1.79
C ASP A 326 0.81 27.67 2.03
N ALA A 327 -0.14 28.21 1.23
CA ALA A 327 -1.55 27.83 1.29
C ALA A 327 -1.79 26.34 0.99
N GLU A 328 -0.92 25.69 0.21
CA GLU A 328 -0.99 24.25 -0.03
C GLU A 328 -0.50 23.47 1.19
N LEU A 329 0.58 23.92 1.82
CA LEU A 329 1.10 23.31 3.03
C LEU A 329 0.11 23.46 4.19
N ASP A 330 -0.53 24.62 4.32
CA ASP A 330 -1.62 24.86 5.27
C ASP A 330 -2.80 23.93 5.03
N ARG A 331 -3.15 23.69 3.75
CA ARG A 331 -4.21 22.76 3.36
C ARG A 331 -3.88 21.32 3.78
N LEU A 332 -2.67 20.84 3.49
CA LEU A 332 -2.23 19.49 3.89
C LEU A 332 -2.23 19.31 5.41
N ALA A 333 -1.74 20.30 6.15
CA ALA A 333 -1.75 20.28 7.62
C ALA A 333 -3.18 20.26 8.18
N ARG A 334 -4.08 21.09 7.63
CA ARG A 334 -5.51 21.12 8.00
C ARG A 334 -6.21 19.77 7.75
N TYR A 335 -5.84 19.08 6.68
CA TYR A 335 -6.35 17.73 6.36
C TYR A 335 -5.81 16.65 7.30
N GLY A 336 -4.80 16.95 8.12
CA GLY A 336 -4.23 16.02 9.10
C GLY A 336 -3.06 15.20 8.57
N PHE A 337 -2.45 15.59 7.45
CA PHE A 337 -1.20 14.98 6.99
C PHE A 337 -0.04 15.44 7.86
N SER A 338 0.77 14.48 8.31
CA SER A 338 1.98 14.72 9.10
C SER A 338 3.25 14.30 8.37
N ALA A 339 3.13 13.71 7.17
CA ALA A 339 4.24 13.41 6.29
C ALA A 339 3.91 13.68 4.81
N LEU A 340 4.89 14.21 4.09
CA LEU A 340 4.85 14.47 2.65
C LEU A 340 6.00 13.72 1.97
N TRP A 341 5.66 12.68 1.21
CA TRP A 341 6.61 11.90 0.44
C TRP A 341 6.77 12.48 -0.96
N LEU A 342 7.98 12.97 -1.24
CA LEU A 342 8.36 13.59 -2.50
C LEU A 342 9.06 12.56 -3.39
N ILE A 343 8.36 12.11 -4.44
CA ILE A 343 8.88 11.10 -5.35
C ILE A 343 9.68 11.76 -6.46
N GLY A 344 10.92 11.29 -6.65
CA GLY A 344 11.80 11.67 -7.74
C GLY A 344 12.46 13.03 -7.59
N VAL A 345 12.89 13.35 -6.36
CA VAL A 345 13.64 14.58 -5.99
C VAL A 345 15.14 14.53 -6.30
N TRP A 346 15.70 13.33 -6.47
CA TRP A 346 17.12 13.10 -6.67
C TRP A 346 17.54 13.32 -8.13
N GLU A 347 18.84 13.56 -8.32
CA GLU A 347 19.46 13.70 -9.64
C GLU A 347 19.38 12.40 -10.44
N ARG A 348 18.77 12.49 -11.63
CA ARG A 348 18.44 11.33 -12.46
C ARG A 348 19.46 11.11 -13.56
N SER A 349 19.66 9.85 -13.94
CA SER A 349 20.54 9.43 -15.02
C SER A 349 20.01 9.92 -16.39
N PRO A 350 20.73 10.75 -17.15
CA PRO A 350 20.31 11.18 -18.49
C PRO A 350 20.15 10.01 -19.48
N SER A 351 20.88 8.91 -19.29
CA SER A 351 20.77 7.73 -20.15
C SER A 351 19.37 7.10 -20.09
N SER A 352 18.70 7.12 -18.93
CA SER A 352 17.32 6.62 -18.78
C SER A 352 16.35 7.38 -19.71
N GLN A 353 16.48 8.71 -19.80
CA GLN A 353 15.68 9.51 -20.73
C GLN A 353 15.99 9.14 -22.19
N GLN A 354 17.27 9.01 -22.54
CA GLN A 354 17.68 8.67 -23.92
C GLN A 354 17.10 7.32 -24.35
N ILE A 355 17.17 6.30 -23.49
CA ILE A 355 16.60 4.96 -23.75
C ILE A 355 15.10 5.06 -24.05
N LYS A 356 14.34 5.78 -23.20
CA LYS A 356 12.89 5.93 -23.37
C LYS A 356 12.50 6.67 -24.66
N ARG A 357 13.29 7.68 -25.05
CA ARG A 357 13.11 8.40 -26.31
C ARG A 357 13.36 7.52 -27.53
N ILE A 358 14.42 6.70 -27.50
CA ILE A 358 14.71 5.73 -28.57
C ILE A 358 13.58 4.69 -28.66
N ALA A 359 13.04 4.26 -27.52
CA ALA A 359 11.92 3.32 -27.44
C ALA A 359 10.55 3.92 -27.84
N GLY A 360 10.50 5.21 -28.22
CA GLY A 360 9.31 5.85 -28.80
C GLY A 360 8.59 6.87 -27.91
N ASN A 361 9.01 7.07 -26.65
CA ASN A 361 8.41 8.07 -25.77
C ASN A 361 9.25 9.37 -25.75
N GLN A 362 8.94 10.30 -26.66
CA GLN A 362 9.70 11.55 -26.82
C GLN A 362 9.55 12.52 -25.63
N GLU A 363 8.40 12.50 -24.94
CA GLU A 363 8.13 13.39 -23.79
C GLU A 363 8.65 12.85 -22.44
N ALA A 364 9.11 11.59 -22.39
CA ALA A 364 9.61 10.98 -21.16
C ALA A 364 10.82 11.74 -20.57
N ILE A 365 10.82 11.88 -19.24
CA ILE A 365 12.03 12.17 -18.47
C ILE A 365 12.65 10.88 -17.92
N SER A 366 13.88 10.99 -17.41
CA SER A 366 14.55 9.89 -16.75
C SER A 366 13.70 9.33 -15.62
N SER A 367 13.72 8.00 -15.45
CA SER A 367 13.05 7.34 -14.33
C SER A 367 13.50 7.95 -13.01
N ALA A 368 12.56 8.19 -12.09
CA ALA A 368 12.85 8.60 -10.72
C ALA A 368 13.77 7.62 -9.96
N TYR A 369 13.85 6.35 -10.39
CA TYR A 369 14.68 5.31 -9.76
C TYR A 369 15.95 4.97 -10.55
N SER A 370 16.18 5.59 -11.71
CA SER A 370 17.46 5.52 -12.42
C SER A 370 18.30 6.73 -12.03
N LEU A 371 19.02 6.63 -10.91
CA LEU A 371 19.70 7.74 -10.26
C LEU A 371 21.14 7.93 -10.75
N TYR A 372 21.56 9.18 -10.93
CA TYR A 372 22.97 9.52 -11.18
C TYR A 372 23.75 9.62 -9.86
N ASP A 373 23.22 10.38 -8.91
CA ASP A 373 23.75 10.55 -7.54
C ASP A 373 22.61 10.97 -6.58
N TYR A 374 22.81 10.80 -5.28
CA TYR A 374 21.87 11.22 -4.23
C TYR A 374 22.04 12.70 -3.88
N VAL A 375 21.90 13.55 -4.89
CA VAL A 375 21.89 15.00 -4.79
C VAL A 375 20.53 15.51 -5.23
N ILE A 376 19.99 16.54 -4.56
CA ILE A 376 18.71 17.12 -4.98
C ILE A 376 18.84 17.73 -6.37
N ALA A 377 17.92 17.35 -7.27
CA ALA A 377 17.97 17.75 -8.67
C ALA A 377 18.04 19.28 -8.80
N HIS A 378 19.00 19.76 -9.60
CA HIS A 378 19.25 21.19 -9.75
C HIS A 378 18.02 21.94 -10.33
N ASP A 379 17.26 21.30 -11.21
CA ASP A 379 16.04 21.90 -11.78
C ASP A 379 14.87 21.99 -10.79
N LEU A 380 14.96 21.32 -9.62
CA LEU A 380 14.06 21.48 -8.49
C LEU A 380 14.55 22.53 -7.46
N GLY A 381 15.67 23.19 -7.73
CA GLY A 381 16.26 24.23 -6.88
C GLY A 381 17.38 23.75 -5.94
N GLY A 382 17.73 22.46 -5.99
CA GLY A 382 18.83 21.88 -5.20
C GLY A 382 18.60 21.88 -3.69
N GLU A 383 19.68 21.69 -2.93
CA GLU A 383 19.67 21.56 -1.46
C GLU A 383 19.02 22.74 -0.73
N TRP A 384 19.23 23.97 -1.21
CA TRP A 384 18.65 25.15 -0.59
C TRP A 384 17.12 25.16 -0.67
N ALA A 385 16.56 24.77 -1.83
CA ALA A 385 15.11 24.73 -2.03
C ALA A 385 14.47 23.63 -1.17
N LEU A 386 15.14 22.48 -1.03
CA LEU A 386 14.71 21.43 -0.10
C LEU A 386 14.70 21.93 1.34
N GLU A 387 15.78 22.55 1.81
CA GLU A 387 15.88 23.05 3.18
C GLU A 387 14.81 24.11 3.48
N ASN A 388 14.55 25.01 2.54
CA ASN A 388 13.46 25.99 2.65
C ASN A 388 12.10 25.29 2.83
N LEU A 389 11.78 24.33 1.95
CA LEU A 389 10.54 23.57 2.03
C LEU A 389 10.44 22.81 3.37
N ARG A 390 11.53 22.17 3.80
CA ARG A 390 11.60 21.40 5.04
C ARG A 390 11.27 22.26 6.25
N GLN A 391 11.81 23.49 6.33
CA GLN A 391 11.51 24.41 7.43
C GLN A 391 10.03 24.82 7.45
N ARG A 392 9.45 25.16 6.29
CA ARG A 392 8.03 25.55 6.19
C ARG A 392 7.08 24.40 6.48
N CYS A 393 7.42 23.17 6.10
CA CYS A 393 6.68 21.96 6.43
C CYS A 393 6.79 21.64 7.93
N ALA A 394 7.98 21.74 8.51
CA ALA A 394 8.21 21.49 9.93
C ALA A 394 7.41 22.46 10.83
N ALA A 395 7.31 23.73 10.46
CA ALA A 395 6.47 24.73 11.14
C ALA A 395 4.98 24.34 11.19
N ARG A 396 4.55 23.43 10.31
CA ARG A 396 3.17 22.92 10.20
C ARG A 396 3.03 21.47 10.70
N GLY A 397 4.08 20.91 11.29
CA GLY A 397 4.09 19.52 11.75
C GLY A 397 4.21 18.47 10.64
N ILE A 398 4.56 18.87 9.41
CA ILE A 398 4.74 17.98 8.27
C ILE A 398 6.22 17.60 8.14
N ARG A 399 6.50 16.30 8.15
CA ARG A 399 7.84 15.73 7.91
C ARG A 399 8.00 15.37 6.44
N LEU A 400 9.15 15.69 5.84
CA LEU A 400 9.45 15.26 4.48
C LEU A 400 9.88 13.80 4.47
N ALA A 401 9.45 13.09 3.44
CA ALA A 401 9.90 11.73 3.13
C ALA A 401 10.48 11.66 1.71
N SER A 402 11.45 10.79 1.51
CA SER A 402 12.05 10.53 0.21
C SER A 402 12.16 9.03 -0.08
N ASP A 403 12.22 8.69 -1.35
CA ASP A 403 12.68 7.39 -1.81
C ASP A 403 14.18 7.21 -1.59
N MET A 404 14.59 5.97 -1.37
CA MET A 404 15.97 5.52 -1.45
C MET A 404 15.99 4.20 -2.21
N VAL A 405 16.82 4.13 -3.26
CA VAL A 405 17.03 2.95 -4.11
C VAL A 405 18.44 2.39 -3.84
N PRO A 406 18.62 1.50 -2.85
CA PRO A 406 19.94 1.00 -2.47
C PRO A 406 20.44 -0.14 -3.38
N ASN A 407 19.54 -0.81 -4.12
CA ASN A 407 19.89 -2.03 -4.85
C ASN A 407 20.78 -1.78 -6.08
N HIS A 408 20.52 -0.69 -6.81
CA HIS A 408 21.16 -0.37 -8.08
C HIS A 408 21.34 1.13 -8.24
N THR A 409 22.13 1.53 -9.23
CA THR A 409 22.19 2.93 -9.71
C THR A 409 21.63 3.05 -11.12
N GLY A 410 21.46 4.25 -11.65
CA GLY A 410 21.20 4.42 -13.08
C GLY A 410 22.34 3.90 -13.96
N LEU A 411 22.04 3.52 -15.19
CA LEU A 411 23.02 2.98 -16.15
C LEU A 411 24.23 3.89 -16.31
N TYR A 412 24.00 5.19 -16.46
CA TYR A 412 25.01 6.22 -16.22
C TYR A 412 24.81 6.81 -14.82
N SER A 413 25.79 6.61 -13.95
CA SER A 413 25.83 7.13 -12.58
C SER A 413 27.24 7.52 -12.20
N LYS A 414 27.39 8.26 -11.10
CA LYS A 414 28.71 8.57 -10.55
C LYS A 414 29.54 7.30 -10.30
N TRP A 415 28.90 6.25 -9.79
CA TRP A 415 29.58 4.99 -9.47
C TRP A 415 29.95 4.17 -10.71
N THR A 416 29.17 4.18 -11.80
CA THR A 416 29.59 3.48 -13.03
C THR A 416 30.79 4.15 -13.73
N VAL A 417 31.05 5.42 -13.41
CA VAL A 417 32.20 6.19 -13.89
C VAL A 417 33.42 6.04 -12.96
N GLU A 418 33.23 6.24 -11.65
CA GLU A 418 34.33 6.29 -10.67
C GLU A 418 34.71 4.89 -10.13
N HIS A 419 33.74 3.98 -10.04
CA HIS A 419 33.89 2.67 -9.42
C HIS A 419 33.20 1.55 -10.23
N PRO A 420 33.57 1.33 -11.51
CA PRO A 420 32.94 0.30 -12.35
C PRO A 420 33.09 -1.12 -11.79
N ASP A 421 34.07 -1.38 -10.91
CA ASP A 421 34.28 -2.68 -10.29
C ASP A 421 33.33 -2.98 -9.09
N TRP A 422 32.45 -2.04 -8.71
CA TRP A 422 31.46 -2.22 -7.65
C TRP A 422 30.18 -2.95 -8.07
N PHE A 423 30.04 -3.25 -9.37
CA PHE A 423 28.84 -3.84 -9.94
C PHE A 423 28.98 -5.34 -10.16
N ILE A 424 27.85 -6.05 -10.25
CA ILE A 424 27.86 -7.45 -10.68
C ILE A 424 28.16 -7.47 -12.18
N GLN A 425 29.23 -8.15 -12.56
CA GLN A 425 29.75 -8.06 -13.93
C GLN A 425 30.50 -9.33 -14.37
N LEU A 426 30.69 -9.43 -15.69
CA LEU A 426 31.46 -10.47 -16.38
C LEU A 426 32.47 -9.81 -17.33
N ASP A 427 33.57 -10.51 -17.61
CA ASP A 427 34.53 -10.08 -18.66
C ASP A 427 34.12 -10.56 -20.06
N TYR A 428 33.03 -11.34 -20.17
CA TYR A 428 32.47 -11.86 -21.42
C TYR A 428 30.94 -11.73 -21.45
N PRO A 429 30.28 -11.71 -22.63
CA PRO A 429 28.83 -11.65 -22.70
C PRO A 429 28.21 -12.98 -22.23
N PRO A 430 27.15 -12.96 -21.39
CA PRO A 430 26.55 -14.17 -20.83
C PRO A 430 25.89 -15.05 -21.91
N TYR A 431 25.46 -14.43 -23.01
CA TYR A 431 24.89 -15.12 -24.16
C TYR A 431 25.70 -14.79 -25.43
N PRO A 432 26.13 -15.79 -26.21
CA PRO A 432 27.00 -15.57 -27.37
C PRO A 432 26.40 -14.81 -28.55
N ASP A 433 25.07 -14.74 -28.62
CA ASP A 433 24.35 -14.00 -29.65
C ASP A 433 24.07 -12.54 -29.25
N TYR A 434 24.42 -12.14 -28.02
CA TYR A 434 24.30 -10.74 -27.59
C TYR A 434 25.18 -9.85 -28.44
N GLN A 435 24.55 -8.79 -28.95
CA GLN A 435 25.18 -7.76 -29.75
C GLN A 435 24.98 -6.41 -29.07
N PHE A 436 25.99 -5.55 -29.17
CA PHE A 436 26.02 -4.25 -28.51
C PHE A 436 26.39 -3.19 -29.56
N ASN A 437 25.67 -3.18 -30.68
CA ASN A 437 25.92 -2.27 -31.80
C ASN A 437 25.03 -1.01 -31.73
N GLY A 438 24.12 -0.96 -30.76
CA GLY A 438 23.28 0.21 -30.46
C GLY A 438 24.07 1.49 -30.14
N PRO A 439 23.34 2.61 -29.93
CA PRO A 439 23.95 3.89 -29.64
C PRO A 439 24.69 3.88 -28.30
N ASP A 440 25.75 4.68 -28.21
CA ASP A 440 26.38 4.97 -26.91
C ASP A 440 25.44 5.84 -26.08
N LEU A 441 25.15 5.36 -24.87
CA LEU A 441 24.27 6.01 -23.91
C LEU A 441 25.05 6.80 -22.85
N SER A 442 26.38 6.77 -22.88
CA SER A 442 27.22 7.57 -22.00
C SER A 442 27.30 9.03 -22.48
N PRO A 443 26.94 10.01 -21.64
CA PRO A 443 27.27 11.42 -21.91
C PRO A 443 28.75 11.75 -21.59
N ASP A 444 29.48 10.87 -20.89
CA ASP A 444 30.87 11.07 -20.49
C ASP A 444 31.83 10.44 -21.51
N GLY A 445 32.79 11.22 -22.01
CA GLY A 445 33.79 10.77 -22.98
C GLY A 445 34.77 9.71 -22.44
N ARG A 446 34.84 9.49 -21.12
CA ARG A 446 35.73 8.49 -20.48
C ARG A 446 35.22 7.06 -20.59
N ILE A 447 33.91 6.86 -20.67
CA ILE A 447 33.29 5.53 -20.73
C ILE A 447 32.28 5.42 -21.86
N GLY A 448 32.08 4.23 -22.42
CA GLY A 448 31.00 3.92 -23.35
C GLY A 448 30.01 2.94 -22.73
N LEU A 449 28.72 3.16 -22.93
CA LEU A 449 27.65 2.35 -22.36
C LEU A 449 26.70 1.91 -23.47
N PHE A 450 26.59 0.60 -23.70
CA PHE A 450 25.82 0.03 -24.81
C PHE A 450 24.88 -1.06 -24.29
N ILE A 451 23.57 -0.91 -24.53
CA ILE A 451 22.58 -1.93 -24.22
C ILE A 451 22.57 -3.00 -25.33
N GLU A 452 22.22 -4.23 -24.94
CA GLU A 452 22.06 -5.35 -25.87
C GLU A 452 20.97 -5.08 -26.92
N ASP A 453 21.26 -5.39 -28.19
CA ASP A 453 20.43 -4.99 -29.34
C ASP A 453 19.02 -5.62 -29.32
N GLY A 454 18.88 -6.84 -28.79
CA GLY A 454 17.61 -7.54 -28.59
C GLY A 454 16.63 -6.85 -27.63
N TYR A 455 17.12 -5.92 -26.79
CA TYR A 455 16.26 -5.06 -25.96
C TYR A 455 15.28 -4.23 -26.79
N TRP A 456 15.76 -3.60 -27.87
CA TRP A 456 14.98 -2.66 -28.68
C TRP A 456 13.81 -3.33 -29.39
N ASP A 457 14.01 -4.58 -29.82
CA ASP A 457 13.00 -5.39 -30.50
C ASP A 457 12.23 -6.32 -29.54
N LYS A 458 12.53 -6.27 -28.23
CA LYS A 458 12.01 -7.18 -27.19
C LYS A 458 12.20 -8.67 -27.53
N ARG A 459 13.29 -9.00 -28.24
CA ARG A 459 13.65 -10.38 -28.62
C ARG A 459 14.32 -11.12 -27.48
N ASP A 460 15.04 -10.39 -26.64
CA ASP A 460 15.82 -10.93 -25.53
C ASP A 460 15.60 -10.12 -24.26
N ALA A 461 15.85 -10.77 -23.12
CA ALA A 461 15.76 -10.11 -21.81
C ALA A 461 16.85 -9.04 -21.60
N ALA A 462 17.93 -9.04 -22.40
CA ALA A 462 19.05 -8.11 -22.30
C ALA A 462 19.59 -7.98 -20.86
N VAL A 463 20.04 -9.08 -20.25
CA VAL A 463 20.37 -9.08 -18.80
C VAL A 463 21.60 -8.26 -18.40
N VAL A 464 22.42 -7.85 -19.36
CA VAL A 464 23.63 -7.04 -19.16
C VAL A 464 23.73 -5.93 -20.20
N PHE A 465 24.46 -4.87 -19.86
CA PHE A 465 24.97 -3.87 -20.80
C PHE A 465 26.49 -3.93 -20.88
N LYS A 466 27.04 -3.51 -22.02
CA LYS A 466 28.48 -3.39 -22.23
C LYS A 466 28.98 -2.05 -21.69
N HIS A 467 29.96 -2.10 -20.80
CA HIS A 467 30.75 -0.98 -20.33
C HIS A 467 32.12 -1.01 -21.00
N LEU A 468 32.51 0.09 -21.64
CA LEU A 468 33.82 0.29 -22.24
C LEU A 468 34.55 1.40 -21.50
N ASP A 469 35.63 1.07 -20.82
CA ASP A 469 36.57 2.07 -20.31
C ASP A 469 37.48 2.52 -21.45
N ARG A 470 37.35 3.78 -21.88
CA ARG A 470 38.14 4.31 -23.00
C ARG A 470 39.57 4.68 -22.59
N GLY A 471 39.85 4.78 -21.29
CA GLY A 471 41.20 5.09 -20.79
C GLY A 471 42.16 3.92 -20.96
N ASN A 472 41.67 2.68 -20.79
CA ASN A 472 42.48 1.46 -20.88
C ASN A 472 41.97 0.44 -21.91
N GLY A 473 40.82 0.69 -22.55
CA GLY A 473 40.19 -0.22 -23.52
C GLY A 473 39.50 -1.43 -22.90
N ARG A 474 39.38 -1.50 -21.57
CA ARG A 474 38.77 -2.65 -20.88
C ARG A 474 37.27 -2.66 -21.14
N VAL A 475 36.79 -3.83 -21.58
CA VAL A 475 35.37 -4.10 -21.76
C VAL A 475 34.89 -4.95 -20.60
N ARG A 476 33.73 -4.59 -20.05
CA ARG A 476 33.02 -5.36 -19.02
C ARG A 476 31.55 -5.47 -19.40
N TYR A 477 30.87 -6.49 -18.90
CA TYR A 477 29.44 -6.71 -19.09
C TYR A 477 28.75 -6.66 -17.74
N ILE A 478 28.07 -5.55 -17.46
CA ILE A 478 27.48 -5.26 -16.14
C ILE A 478 26.00 -5.64 -16.16
N TYR A 479 25.53 -6.31 -15.11
CA TYR A 479 24.12 -6.69 -14.99
C TYR A 479 23.23 -5.48 -14.69
N HIS A 480 22.06 -5.47 -15.32
CA HIS A 480 20.97 -4.57 -14.96
C HIS A 480 20.32 -4.99 -13.64
N GLY A 481 19.71 -4.05 -12.92
CA GLY A 481 18.92 -4.37 -11.73
C GLY A 481 17.75 -5.30 -12.06
N ASN A 482 17.46 -6.24 -11.17
CA ASN A 482 16.42 -7.25 -11.38
C ASN A 482 15.87 -7.76 -10.03
N ASP A 483 14.56 -8.00 -9.96
CA ASP A 483 13.82 -8.49 -8.79
C ASP A 483 13.52 -10.00 -8.82
N GLY A 484 14.04 -10.72 -9.82
CA GLY A 484 13.75 -12.13 -10.11
C GLY A 484 12.69 -12.35 -11.17
N THR A 485 12.22 -11.29 -11.84
CA THR A 485 11.43 -11.39 -13.06
C THR A 485 12.34 -11.61 -14.28
N SER A 486 11.76 -12.10 -15.38
CA SER A 486 12.52 -12.35 -16.62
C SER A 486 13.03 -11.06 -17.28
N THR A 487 12.42 -9.91 -16.97
CA THR A 487 12.73 -8.63 -17.61
C THR A 487 13.46 -7.73 -16.62
N PRO A 488 14.76 -7.45 -16.81
CA PRO A 488 15.50 -6.54 -15.95
C PRO A 488 15.09 -5.08 -16.14
N TRP A 489 15.46 -4.22 -15.18
CA TRP A 489 15.36 -2.77 -15.28
C TRP A 489 16.52 -2.23 -16.15
N ASN A 490 16.32 -2.23 -17.46
CA ASN A 490 17.35 -1.98 -18.48
C ASN A 490 18.02 -0.58 -18.45
N ASP A 491 17.52 0.37 -17.66
CA ASP A 491 18.12 1.68 -17.44
C ASP A 491 18.91 1.77 -16.12
N THR A 492 19.25 0.63 -15.51
CA THR A 492 19.93 0.53 -14.21
C THR A 492 21.17 -0.35 -14.26
N ALA A 493 22.04 -0.25 -13.25
CA ALA A 493 23.25 -1.06 -13.05
C ALA A 493 23.28 -1.63 -11.62
N GLN A 494 23.35 -2.96 -11.51
CA GLN A 494 23.22 -3.71 -10.26
C GLN A 494 24.51 -3.71 -9.42
N LEU A 495 24.40 -3.31 -8.15
CA LEU A 495 25.53 -3.29 -7.21
C LEU A 495 25.87 -4.69 -6.69
N ASN A 496 27.16 -4.91 -6.44
CA ASN A 496 27.70 -6.14 -5.88
C ASN A 496 27.89 -6.03 -4.36
N TYR A 497 26.90 -6.51 -3.61
CA TYR A 497 26.91 -6.51 -2.15
C TYR A 497 27.82 -7.57 -1.55
N LEU A 498 28.52 -8.41 -2.33
CA LEU A 498 29.60 -9.23 -1.79
C LEU A 498 30.83 -8.39 -1.40
N ILE A 499 30.96 -7.18 -1.96
CA ILE A 499 32.08 -6.28 -1.71
C ILE A 499 31.79 -5.46 -0.44
N PRO A 500 32.60 -5.56 0.64
CA PRO A 500 32.35 -4.81 1.88
C PRO A 500 32.35 -3.29 1.70
N ALA A 501 33.22 -2.78 0.83
CA ALA A 501 33.29 -1.34 0.54
C ALA A 501 32.00 -0.80 -0.11
N VAL A 502 31.31 -1.61 -0.91
CA VAL A 502 30.01 -1.24 -1.52
C VAL A 502 28.95 -1.13 -0.44
N ARG A 503 28.90 -2.10 0.50
CA ARG A 503 27.96 -2.07 1.62
C ARG A 503 28.14 -0.81 2.48
N GLU A 504 29.39 -0.49 2.85
CA GLU A 504 29.68 0.72 3.63
C GLU A 504 29.34 2.01 2.86
N ALA A 505 29.66 2.09 1.56
CA ALA A 505 29.32 3.24 0.74
C ALA A 505 27.80 3.47 0.68
N VAL A 506 27.02 2.41 0.47
CA VAL A 506 25.56 2.50 0.46
C VAL A 506 25.02 2.90 1.85
N ILE A 507 25.53 2.33 2.94
CA ILE A 507 25.14 2.74 4.31
C ILE A 507 25.44 4.23 4.52
N GLY A 508 26.60 4.71 4.10
CA GLY A 508 26.96 6.13 4.15
C GLY A 508 25.99 7.02 3.38
N THR A 509 25.56 6.58 2.19
CA THR A 509 24.53 7.29 1.41
C THR A 509 23.17 7.28 2.10
N ILE A 510 22.75 6.16 2.71
CA ILE A 510 21.50 6.08 3.49
C ILE A 510 21.55 7.08 4.66
N LEU A 511 22.67 7.15 5.37
CA LEU A 511 22.87 8.11 6.46
C LEU A 511 22.88 9.56 5.97
N HIS A 512 23.39 9.82 4.76
CA HIS A 512 23.29 11.14 4.13
C HIS A 512 21.83 11.51 3.88
N VAL A 513 21.05 10.60 3.27
CA VAL A 513 19.61 10.80 3.02
C VAL A 513 18.84 10.98 4.33
N ALA A 514 19.14 10.20 5.37
CA ALA A 514 18.51 10.29 6.69
C ALA A 514 18.67 11.67 7.37
N ARG A 515 19.76 12.37 7.09
CA ARG A 515 20.00 13.73 7.61
C ARG A 515 19.15 14.79 6.89
N GLN A 516 18.73 14.53 5.66
CA GLN A 516 17.89 15.43 4.88
C GLN A 516 16.40 15.11 5.05
N PHE A 517 16.07 13.82 5.14
CA PHE A 517 14.71 13.31 5.22
C PHE A 517 14.52 12.44 6.47
N PRO A 518 13.69 12.87 7.44
CA PRO A 518 13.38 12.08 8.64
C PRO A 518 12.56 10.81 8.35
N ILE A 519 12.05 10.64 7.13
CA ILE A 519 11.32 9.46 6.70
C ILE A 519 11.93 8.96 5.40
N ILE A 520 12.37 7.70 5.37
CA ILE A 520 12.95 7.08 4.17
C ILE A 520 12.12 5.87 3.77
N ARG A 521 11.70 5.83 2.51
CA ARG A 521 11.10 4.66 1.88
C ARG A 521 12.14 3.96 1.02
N PHE A 522 12.49 2.73 1.38
CA PHE A 522 13.40 1.89 0.62
C PHE A 522 12.66 1.13 -0.48
N ASP A 523 13.05 1.38 -1.73
CA ASP A 523 12.55 0.68 -2.90
C ASP A 523 13.07 -0.76 -2.98
N ALA A 524 12.18 -1.69 -3.33
CA ALA A 524 12.46 -3.11 -3.54
C ALA A 524 13.38 -3.72 -2.45
N ALA A 525 13.13 -3.38 -1.17
CA ALA A 525 14.03 -3.69 -0.06
C ALA A 525 14.28 -5.20 0.11
N MET A 526 13.29 -6.03 -0.25
CA MET A 526 13.41 -7.49 -0.25
C MET A 526 14.53 -8.03 -1.13
N THR A 527 14.94 -7.32 -2.19
CA THR A 527 16.01 -7.77 -3.08
C THR A 527 17.39 -7.80 -2.41
N LEU A 528 17.58 -7.00 -1.36
CA LEU A 528 18.81 -6.90 -0.60
C LEU A 528 18.83 -7.70 0.71
N ALA A 529 17.69 -8.29 1.10
CA ALA A 529 17.71 -9.25 2.20
C ALA A 529 18.63 -10.42 1.82
N LYS A 530 19.54 -10.81 2.72
CA LYS A 530 20.63 -11.75 2.44
C LYS A 530 20.16 -13.03 1.72
N LYS A 531 19.05 -13.61 2.18
CA LYS A 531 18.37 -14.78 1.57
C LYS A 531 18.03 -14.57 0.10
N HIS A 532 17.46 -13.41 -0.25
CA HIS A 532 17.02 -13.13 -1.61
C HIS A 532 18.14 -12.64 -2.49
N TYR A 533 19.07 -11.87 -1.94
CA TYR A 533 20.28 -11.50 -2.67
C TYR A 533 21.04 -12.75 -3.13
N GLN A 534 21.19 -13.75 -2.24
CA GLN A 534 21.73 -15.07 -2.61
C GLN A 534 20.87 -15.73 -3.70
N ARG A 535 19.57 -15.91 -3.48
CA ARG A 535 18.67 -16.57 -4.45
C ARG A 535 18.70 -15.93 -5.85
N LEU A 536 18.82 -14.61 -5.94
CA LEU A 536 18.77 -13.88 -7.21
C LEU A 536 20.12 -13.91 -7.94
N TRP A 537 21.20 -13.58 -7.22
CA TRP A 537 22.50 -13.31 -7.84
C TRP A 537 23.51 -14.45 -7.70
N TYR A 538 23.39 -15.26 -6.66
CA TYR A 538 24.30 -16.36 -6.30
C TYR A 538 23.51 -17.58 -5.81
N PRO A 539 22.61 -18.16 -6.63
CA PRO A 539 21.62 -19.14 -6.19
C PRO A 539 22.27 -20.39 -5.59
N LEU A 540 21.57 -21.05 -4.66
CA LEU A 540 22.01 -22.35 -4.14
C LEU A 540 22.01 -23.36 -5.30
N PRO A 541 23.08 -24.16 -5.47
CA PRO A 541 23.08 -25.24 -6.45
C PRO A 541 21.86 -26.16 -6.25
N GLY A 542 21.08 -26.38 -7.31
CA GLY A 542 19.94 -27.29 -7.35
C GLY A 542 18.59 -26.65 -7.05
N HIS A 543 18.59 -25.34 -6.81
CA HIS A 543 17.39 -24.57 -6.42
C HIS A 543 16.96 -23.60 -7.52
N GLY A 544 17.68 -23.55 -8.65
CA GLY A 544 17.43 -22.66 -9.77
C GLY A 544 17.72 -21.19 -9.47
N SER A 545 17.88 -20.39 -10.54
CA SER A 545 18.09 -18.94 -10.44
C SER A 545 16.80 -18.14 -10.69
N GLY A 546 16.66 -17.01 -9.99
CA GLY A 546 15.66 -15.99 -10.34
C GLY A 546 16.07 -15.10 -11.53
N VAL A 547 17.38 -14.84 -11.69
CA VAL A 547 17.92 -13.98 -12.76
C VAL A 547 18.54 -14.84 -13.87
N PRO A 548 18.21 -14.62 -15.16
CA PRO A 548 18.80 -15.38 -16.24
C PRO A 548 20.33 -15.27 -16.26
N SER A 549 21.01 -16.32 -16.72
CA SER A 549 22.46 -16.55 -16.67
C SER A 549 23.12 -16.64 -15.27
N ARG A 550 22.40 -16.47 -14.16
CA ARG A 550 23.01 -16.52 -12.81
C ARG A 550 23.10 -17.91 -12.19
N ALA A 551 22.43 -18.93 -12.73
CA ALA A 551 22.53 -20.31 -12.24
C ALA A 551 23.96 -20.85 -12.28
N GLU A 552 24.77 -20.47 -13.28
CA GLU A 552 26.18 -20.87 -13.42
C GLU A 552 27.12 -20.19 -12.41
N HIS A 553 26.63 -19.22 -11.64
CA HIS A 553 27.37 -18.52 -10.58
C HIS A 553 26.83 -18.86 -9.18
N GLY A 554 26.20 -20.03 -9.03
CA GLY A 554 25.66 -20.49 -7.77
C GLY A 554 26.73 -20.67 -6.69
N MET A 555 26.37 -20.40 -5.45
CA MET A 555 27.27 -20.46 -4.29
C MET A 555 26.59 -21.20 -3.15
N ASP A 556 27.32 -22.11 -2.50
CA ASP A 556 26.80 -22.77 -1.30
C ASP A 556 26.63 -21.78 -0.14
N ARG A 557 25.83 -22.16 0.85
CA ARG A 557 25.48 -21.32 1.99
C ARG A 557 26.71 -20.87 2.78
N ALA A 558 27.63 -21.77 3.08
CA ALA A 558 28.78 -21.46 3.94
C ALA A 558 29.75 -20.50 3.25
N SER A 559 30.04 -20.74 1.96
CA SER A 559 30.86 -19.84 1.15
C SER A 559 30.23 -18.45 1.01
N PHE A 560 28.91 -18.39 0.83
CA PHE A 560 28.18 -17.11 0.75
C PHE A 560 28.19 -16.36 2.09
N ASP A 561 27.99 -17.08 3.20
CA ASP A 561 28.04 -16.53 4.55
C ASP A 561 29.43 -15.99 4.92
N GLU A 562 30.51 -16.50 4.34
CA GLU A 562 31.87 -15.98 4.56
C GLU A 562 32.06 -14.58 3.95
N VAL A 563 31.57 -14.38 2.72
CA VAL A 563 31.73 -13.11 1.98
C VAL A 563 30.64 -12.07 2.29
N PHE A 564 29.47 -12.52 2.75
CA PHE A 564 28.36 -11.69 3.18
C PHE A 564 27.92 -12.10 4.60
N PRO A 565 28.72 -11.83 5.65
CA PRO A 565 28.49 -12.38 6.99
C PRO A 565 27.26 -11.81 7.70
N THR A 566 27.10 -10.49 7.68
CA THR A 566 26.03 -9.78 8.37
C THR A 566 24.84 -9.53 7.43
N GLU A 567 23.64 -9.47 7.99
CA GLU A 567 22.46 -9.04 7.23
C GLU A 567 22.50 -7.52 7.03
N PHE A 568 22.51 -7.08 5.77
CA PHE A 568 22.72 -5.69 5.39
C PHE A 568 21.70 -4.75 6.06
N TRP A 569 20.42 -5.10 6.00
CA TRP A 569 19.37 -4.27 6.60
C TRP A 569 19.49 -4.16 8.12
N ARG A 570 19.96 -5.22 8.78
CA ARG A 570 20.18 -5.18 10.23
C ARG A 570 21.27 -4.17 10.59
N GLU A 571 22.34 -4.15 9.79
CA GLU A 571 23.43 -3.20 9.93
C GLU A 571 22.97 -1.76 9.66
N VAL A 572 22.19 -1.54 8.59
CA VAL A 572 21.58 -0.23 8.31
C VAL A 572 20.75 0.28 9.48
N VAL A 573 19.86 -0.54 10.04
CA VAL A 573 19.01 -0.11 11.15
C VAL A 573 19.83 0.17 12.41
N ASP A 574 20.81 -0.68 12.73
CA ASP A 574 21.68 -0.46 13.90
C ASP A 574 22.51 0.83 13.77
N ARG A 575 23.01 1.13 12.56
CA ARG A 575 23.75 2.36 12.26
C ARG A 575 22.85 3.59 12.32
N VAL A 576 21.66 3.54 11.71
CA VAL A 576 20.69 4.65 11.76
C VAL A 576 20.25 4.93 13.19
N ALA A 577 20.00 3.90 14.02
CA ALA A 577 19.62 4.10 15.41
C ALA A 577 20.69 4.84 16.25
N VAL A 578 21.96 4.80 15.85
CA VAL A 578 23.06 5.49 16.54
C VAL A 578 23.38 6.84 15.89
N GLU A 579 23.44 6.90 14.56
CA GLU A 579 23.94 8.07 13.82
C GLU A 579 22.83 9.02 13.33
N ALA A 580 21.59 8.54 13.24
CA ALA A 580 20.41 9.28 12.81
C ALA A 580 19.13 8.74 13.52
N PRO A 581 19.05 8.81 14.87
CA PRO A 581 18.02 8.14 15.67
C PRO A 581 16.58 8.64 15.41
N ASP A 582 16.41 9.83 14.85
CA ASP A 582 15.09 10.44 14.56
C ASP A 582 14.62 10.16 13.12
N THR A 583 15.00 9.00 12.58
CA THR A 583 14.67 8.58 11.20
C THR A 583 13.73 7.37 11.18
N LEU A 584 12.58 7.55 10.56
CA LEU A 584 11.62 6.49 10.28
C LEU A 584 11.98 5.76 8.98
N LEU A 585 12.08 4.43 9.06
CA LEU A 585 12.51 3.58 7.94
C LEU A 585 11.34 2.70 7.47
N LEU A 586 10.95 2.85 6.20
CA LEU A 586 9.87 2.11 5.56
C LEU A 586 10.48 1.17 4.52
N ALA A 587 10.25 -0.13 4.65
CA ALA A 587 10.60 -1.10 3.62
C ALA A 587 9.42 -1.35 2.68
N GLU A 588 9.61 -1.10 1.39
CA GLU A 588 8.84 -1.81 0.39
C GLU A 588 9.39 -3.23 0.27
N ALA A 589 8.74 -4.17 0.95
CA ALA A 589 9.04 -5.58 0.85
C ALA A 589 7.77 -6.35 0.54
N PHE A 590 7.87 -7.28 -0.41
CA PHE A 590 6.82 -8.25 -0.74
C PHE A 590 7.34 -9.67 -0.44
N TRP A 591 6.58 -10.69 -0.84
CA TRP A 591 6.92 -12.11 -0.70
C TRP A 591 6.78 -12.72 0.70
N LEU A 592 5.79 -12.26 1.49
CA LEU A 592 5.48 -12.80 2.82
C LEU A 592 6.62 -12.59 3.84
N MET A 593 7.46 -11.57 3.63
CA MET A 593 8.61 -11.21 4.48
C MET A 593 8.32 -10.08 5.47
N GLU A 594 7.08 -9.61 5.55
CA GLU A 594 6.71 -8.45 6.34
C GLU A 594 7.13 -8.64 7.80
N GLY A 595 6.85 -9.81 8.37
CA GLY A 595 7.31 -10.21 9.69
C GLY A 595 8.83 -10.21 9.82
N TYR A 596 9.56 -10.74 8.83
CA TYR A 596 11.03 -10.78 8.85
C TYR A 596 11.64 -9.37 8.90
N PHE A 597 11.17 -8.45 8.05
CA PHE A 597 11.67 -7.08 7.98
C PHE A 597 11.47 -6.31 9.28
N VAL A 598 10.29 -6.40 9.89
CA VAL A 598 10.01 -5.61 11.09
C VAL A 598 10.50 -6.29 12.37
N ARG A 599 10.33 -7.62 12.47
CA ARG A 599 10.66 -8.38 13.69
C ARG A 599 12.14 -8.72 13.77
N THR A 600 12.77 -9.16 12.68
CA THR A 600 14.18 -9.62 12.70
C THR A 600 15.12 -8.48 12.29
N LEU A 601 14.85 -7.83 11.16
CA LEU A 601 15.72 -6.78 10.62
C LEU A 601 15.55 -5.43 11.33
N GLY A 602 14.43 -5.23 12.02
CA GLY A 602 14.15 -4.02 12.79
C GLY A 602 13.69 -2.83 11.94
N MET A 603 13.16 -3.04 10.73
CA MET A 603 12.51 -1.93 10.03
C MET A 603 11.35 -1.37 10.84
N HIS A 604 11.24 -0.05 10.86
CA HIS A 604 10.16 0.60 11.59
C HIS A 604 8.81 0.27 10.96
N ARG A 605 8.73 0.31 9.63
CA ARG A 605 7.52 0.02 8.86
C ARG A 605 7.80 -0.87 7.65
N VAL A 606 6.79 -1.63 7.22
CA VAL A 606 6.82 -2.46 6.00
C VAL A 606 5.51 -2.39 5.25
N TYR A 607 5.55 -2.43 3.92
CA TYR A 607 4.35 -2.38 3.08
C TYR A 607 3.42 -3.57 3.33
N ASN A 608 2.11 -3.30 3.31
CA ASN A 608 1.06 -4.32 3.42
C ASN A 608 0.15 -4.29 2.18
N SER A 609 0.58 -4.95 1.10
CA SER A 609 -0.21 -5.03 -0.13
C SER A 609 -1.48 -5.88 0.01
N ALA A 610 -1.58 -6.71 1.05
CA ALA A 610 -2.78 -7.47 1.35
C ALA A 610 -3.97 -6.55 1.67
N PHE A 611 -3.73 -5.39 2.30
CA PHE A 611 -4.76 -4.38 2.56
C PHE A 611 -5.48 -3.98 1.26
N MET A 612 -4.73 -3.48 0.27
CA MET A 612 -5.28 -3.04 -1.01
C MET A 612 -5.92 -4.20 -1.78
N ASN A 613 -5.17 -5.28 -1.98
CA ASN A 613 -5.57 -6.35 -2.89
C ASN A 613 -6.77 -7.14 -2.38
N MET A 614 -6.85 -7.43 -1.07
CA MET A 614 -7.97 -8.18 -0.53
C MET A 614 -9.23 -7.31 -0.39
N LEU A 615 -9.10 -6.03 0.00
CA LEU A 615 -10.27 -5.16 0.13
C LEU A 615 -10.89 -4.79 -1.22
N LYS A 616 -10.07 -4.53 -2.26
CA LYS A 616 -10.60 -4.22 -3.61
C LYS A 616 -11.35 -5.41 -4.22
N MET A 617 -10.83 -6.63 -3.99
CA MET A 617 -11.43 -7.88 -4.47
C MET A 617 -12.52 -8.44 -3.53
N GLU A 618 -12.86 -7.74 -2.43
CA GLU A 618 -13.82 -8.19 -1.41
C GLU A 618 -13.48 -9.56 -0.80
N GLU A 619 -12.19 -9.92 -0.75
CA GLU A 619 -11.69 -11.12 -0.07
C GLU A 619 -11.60 -10.90 1.45
N ASN A 620 -12.69 -10.41 2.05
CA ASN A 620 -12.73 -9.92 3.42
C ASN A 620 -12.29 -10.97 4.44
N ALA A 621 -12.72 -12.23 4.26
CA ALA A 621 -12.32 -13.34 5.10
C ALA A 621 -10.79 -13.56 5.11
N LYS A 622 -10.11 -13.41 3.96
CA LYS A 622 -8.65 -13.55 3.87
C LYS A 622 -7.94 -12.41 4.60
N TYR A 623 -8.47 -11.19 4.50
CA TYR A 623 -7.89 -10.03 5.18
C TYR A 623 -8.12 -10.11 6.70
N ARG A 624 -9.33 -10.45 7.16
CA ARG A 624 -9.60 -10.71 8.59
C ARG A 624 -8.68 -11.80 9.13
N GLN A 625 -8.53 -12.92 8.41
CA GLN A 625 -7.62 -13.99 8.82
C GLN A 625 -6.17 -13.53 8.91
N THR A 626 -5.74 -12.65 7.99
CA THR A 626 -4.41 -12.04 8.03
C THR A 626 -4.20 -11.25 9.32
N VAL A 627 -5.16 -10.40 9.70
CA VAL A 627 -5.09 -9.64 10.97
C VAL A 627 -5.11 -10.57 12.19
N LYS A 628 -5.97 -11.60 12.20
CA LYS A 628 -6.02 -12.62 13.27
C LYS A 628 -4.67 -13.31 13.44
N ASN A 629 -4.06 -13.77 12.34
CA ASN A 629 -2.75 -14.42 12.36
C ASN A 629 -1.65 -13.51 12.94
N VAL A 630 -1.69 -12.21 12.63
CA VAL A 630 -0.76 -11.23 13.22
C VAL A 630 -0.98 -11.11 14.72
N LEU A 631 -2.22 -10.94 15.17
CA LEU A 631 -2.56 -10.79 16.59
C LEU A 631 -2.23 -12.04 17.42
N GLU A 632 -2.42 -13.23 16.86
CA GLU A 632 -2.09 -14.51 17.52
C GLU A 632 -0.58 -14.79 17.55
N PHE A 633 0.19 -14.22 16.61
CA PHE A 633 1.64 -14.42 16.51
C PHE A 633 2.47 -13.36 17.24
N GLU A 634 2.30 -12.08 16.89
CA GLU A 634 2.98 -10.94 17.50
C GLU A 634 2.22 -9.63 17.16
N PRO A 635 1.36 -9.13 18.08
CA PRO A 635 0.54 -7.94 17.86
C PRO A 635 1.33 -6.67 17.49
N GLU A 636 2.59 -6.59 17.92
CA GLU A 636 3.49 -5.45 17.63
C GLU A 636 3.73 -5.25 16.12
N ILE A 637 3.56 -6.30 15.30
CA ILE A 637 3.69 -6.21 13.84
C ILE A 637 2.59 -5.32 13.24
N LEU A 638 1.39 -5.30 13.84
CA LEU A 638 0.23 -4.60 13.25
C LEU A 638 0.48 -3.10 13.09
N LYS A 639 1.06 -2.44 14.09
CA LYS A 639 1.40 -1.00 14.02
C LYS A 639 2.59 -0.69 13.09
N ARG A 640 3.24 -1.72 12.53
CA ARG A 640 4.37 -1.58 11.62
C ARG A 640 3.98 -1.71 10.16
N PHE A 641 2.72 -1.99 9.84
CA PHE A 641 2.28 -1.99 8.44
C PHE A 641 2.13 -0.59 7.88
N VAL A 642 2.55 -0.40 6.63
CA VAL A 642 2.12 0.69 5.78
C VAL A 642 0.93 0.20 4.98
N ASN A 643 -0.25 0.70 5.31
CA ASN A 643 -1.48 0.41 4.59
C ASN A 643 -1.68 1.49 3.52
N PHE A 644 -2.21 1.11 2.37
CA PHE A 644 -2.52 2.03 1.27
C PHE A 644 -3.62 1.46 0.39
N MET A 645 -4.36 2.34 -0.30
CA MET A 645 -5.34 1.96 -1.32
C MET A 645 -4.77 2.01 -2.73
N ASN A 646 -3.71 2.79 -2.93
CA ASN A 646 -2.87 2.78 -4.12
C ASN A 646 -1.47 3.27 -3.75
N ASN A 647 -0.51 2.91 -4.59
CA ASN A 647 0.84 3.45 -4.57
C ASN A 647 1.20 3.90 -6.02
N PRO A 648 2.39 4.45 -6.27
CA PRO A 648 2.83 4.84 -7.61
C PRO A 648 2.75 3.75 -8.69
N ASP A 649 2.95 2.50 -8.31
CA ASP A 649 3.04 1.36 -9.23
C ASP A 649 1.69 0.68 -9.51
N GLU A 650 0.66 1.04 -8.74
CA GLU A 650 -0.69 0.48 -8.83
C GLU A 650 -1.66 1.44 -9.55
N ARG A 651 -2.84 0.93 -9.92
CA ARG A 651 -3.93 1.78 -10.44
C ARG A 651 -4.39 2.78 -9.38
N THR A 652 -5.02 3.88 -9.79
CA THR A 652 -5.49 4.89 -8.84
C THR A 652 -6.57 4.32 -7.91
N ALA A 653 -6.72 4.91 -6.72
CA ALA A 653 -7.71 4.43 -5.75
C ALA A 653 -9.15 4.51 -6.30
N VAL A 654 -9.46 5.53 -7.11
CA VAL A 654 -10.76 5.69 -7.76
C VAL A 654 -11.03 4.57 -8.77
N GLU A 655 -10.05 4.19 -9.59
CA GLU A 655 -10.22 3.07 -10.52
C GLU A 655 -10.42 1.72 -9.82
N GLN A 656 -9.84 1.56 -8.62
CA GLN A 656 -9.89 0.29 -7.89
C GLN A 656 -11.09 0.15 -6.95
N PHE A 657 -11.53 1.25 -6.30
CA PHE A 657 -12.57 1.24 -5.26
C PHE A 657 -13.82 2.05 -5.63
N GLY A 658 -13.80 2.79 -6.75
CA GLY A 658 -14.84 3.75 -7.10
C GLY A 658 -14.74 5.04 -6.28
N LYS A 659 -15.86 5.77 -6.20
CA LYS A 659 -15.97 7.08 -5.50
C LYS A 659 -16.97 7.08 -4.34
N GLU A 660 -17.59 5.94 -4.08
CA GLU A 660 -18.72 5.83 -3.17
C GLU A 660 -18.39 5.06 -1.90
N GLY A 661 -19.39 4.47 -1.23
CA GLY A 661 -19.25 3.82 0.08
C GLY A 661 -18.06 2.87 0.20
N LYS A 662 -17.74 2.09 -0.85
CA LYS A 662 -16.59 1.18 -0.83
C LYS A 662 -15.25 1.91 -0.66
N TYR A 663 -15.05 3.02 -1.36
CA TYR A 663 -13.86 3.86 -1.25
C TYR A 663 -13.74 4.46 0.15
N PHE A 664 -14.80 5.08 0.65
CA PHE A 664 -14.76 5.77 1.94
C PHE A 664 -14.66 4.79 3.09
N GLY A 665 -15.40 3.69 3.04
CA GLY A 665 -15.27 2.60 3.98
C GLY A 665 -13.84 2.07 4.05
N ALA A 666 -13.21 1.75 2.92
CA ALA A 666 -11.80 1.35 2.87
C ALA A 666 -10.84 2.43 3.41
N THR A 667 -11.11 3.71 3.13
CA THR A 667 -10.33 4.85 3.63
C THR A 667 -10.48 5.01 5.14
N VAL A 668 -11.65 4.71 5.71
CA VAL A 668 -11.85 4.67 7.17
C VAL A 668 -10.98 3.59 7.80
N LEU A 669 -10.91 2.36 7.25
CA LEU A 669 -9.95 1.37 7.78
C LEU A 669 -8.52 1.82 7.61
N LEU A 670 -8.18 2.46 6.49
CA LEU A 670 -6.83 2.93 6.22
C LEU A 670 -6.35 3.84 7.36
N VAL A 671 -7.17 4.82 7.76
CA VAL A 671 -6.78 5.83 8.76
C VAL A 671 -7.03 5.41 10.22
N THR A 672 -7.86 4.39 10.47
CA THR A 672 -8.21 3.95 11.83
C THR A 672 -7.64 2.59 12.25
N MET A 673 -7.00 1.85 11.35
CA MET A 673 -6.17 0.70 11.71
C MET A 673 -4.80 1.14 12.28
N PRO A 674 -4.18 0.36 13.19
CA PRO A 674 -2.79 0.59 13.57
C PRO A 674 -1.86 0.48 12.35
N GLY A 675 -0.79 1.27 12.32
CA GLY A 675 0.13 1.34 11.18
C GLY A 675 0.28 2.73 10.59
N LEU A 676 0.92 2.84 9.44
CA LEU A 676 1.09 4.09 8.70
C LEU A 676 0.09 4.12 7.54
N PRO A 677 -0.96 4.96 7.58
CA PRO A 677 -1.78 5.24 6.41
C PRO A 677 -1.01 6.05 5.37
N MET A 678 -0.97 5.54 4.14
CA MET A 678 -0.39 6.22 2.99
C MET A 678 -1.46 6.49 1.93
N PHE A 679 -1.56 7.75 1.53
CA PHE A 679 -2.41 8.23 0.43
C PHE A 679 -1.57 8.40 -0.84
N GLY A 680 -2.11 7.92 -1.97
CA GLY A 680 -1.48 8.10 -3.27
C GLY A 680 -1.66 9.51 -3.84
N HIS A 681 -0.83 9.86 -4.83
CA HIS A 681 -1.00 11.11 -5.58
C HIS A 681 -2.37 11.14 -6.26
N GLY A 682 -3.12 12.23 -6.11
CA GLY A 682 -4.43 12.42 -6.76
C GLY A 682 -5.58 11.68 -6.09
N GLN A 683 -5.34 10.95 -4.99
CA GLN A 683 -6.35 10.13 -4.33
C GLN A 683 -7.51 10.95 -3.76
N ILE A 684 -7.24 12.14 -3.20
CA ILE A 684 -8.25 13.03 -2.60
C ILE A 684 -8.99 13.78 -3.70
N GLU A 685 -8.25 14.24 -4.71
CA GLU A 685 -8.77 15.02 -5.83
C GLU A 685 -9.61 14.17 -6.80
N GLY A 686 -9.46 12.84 -6.73
CA GLY A 686 -10.22 11.89 -7.54
C GLY A 686 -9.67 11.69 -8.95
N PHE A 687 -8.36 11.89 -9.15
CA PHE A 687 -7.70 11.72 -10.45
C PHE A 687 -7.61 10.25 -10.86
N HIS A 688 -7.84 9.99 -12.15
CA HIS A 688 -7.75 8.65 -12.74
C HIS A 688 -6.39 8.39 -13.36
N GLU A 689 -5.69 9.43 -13.81
CA GLU A 689 -4.38 9.27 -14.44
C GLU A 689 -3.35 8.69 -13.45
N LYS A 690 -2.79 7.53 -13.80
CA LYS A 690 -1.67 6.93 -13.09
C LYS A 690 -0.36 7.53 -13.61
N TYR A 691 0.43 8.12 -12.72
CA TYR A 691 1.73 8.69 -13.04
C TYR A 691 2.86 7.67 -12.82
N GLY A 692 3.52 7.27 -13.91
CA GLY A 692 4.76 6.51 -13.86
C GLY A 692 5.97 7.37 -13.45
N MET A 693 7.12 6.73 -13.24
CA MET A 693 8.34 7.39 -12.75
C MET A 693 8.99 8.36 -13.77
N GLU A 694 8.56 8.32 -15.03
CA GLU A 694 9.00 9.15 -16.16
C GLU A 694 8.14 10.39 -16.44
N TYR A 695 7.08 10.63 -15.66
CA TYR A 695 6.16 11.72 -15.93
C TYR A 695 6.74 13.06 -15.46
N ARG A 696 6.72 14.05 -16.35
CA ARG A 696 7.10 15.45 -16.04
C ARG A 696 5.89 16.33 -15.72
N ARG A 697 4.73 16.01 -16.28
CA ARG A 697 3.46 16.74 -16.12
C ARG A 697 2.32 15.74 -16.24
N ALA A 698 1.14 16.12 -15.76
CA ALA A 698 -0.08 15.40 -16.10
C ALA A 698 -0.37 15.55 -17.59
N TYR A 699 -0.76 14.46 -18.25
CA TYR A 699 -1.23 14.53 -19.64
C TYR A 699 -2.73 14.78 -19.70
N TRP A 700 -3.47 14.37 -18.67
CA TRP A 700 -4.90 14.61 -18.56
C TRP A 700 -5.12 15.89 -17.75
N ASP A 701 -6.04 16.73 -18.23
CA ASP A 701 -6.51 17.90 -17.50
C ASP A 701 -7.81 17.53 -16.78
N GLU A 702 -7.66 16.75 -15.71
CA GLU A 702 -8.80 16.26 -14.92
C GLU A 702 -9.25 17.33 -13.92
N PRO A 703 -10.55 17.70 -13.91
CA PRO A 703 -11.08 18.57 -12.86
C PRO A 703 -11.08 17.85 -11.51
N VAL A 704 -10.86 18.60 -10.43
CA VAL A 704 -10.98 18.07 -9.07
C VAL A 704 -12.42 17.69 -8.79
N ASP A 705 -12.64 16.47 -8.28
CA ASP A 705 -13.95 16.01 -7.85
C ASP A 705 -14.32 16.63 -6.50
N GLN A 706 -15.04 17.76 -6.55
CA GLN A 706 -15.42 18.52 -5.36
C GLN A 706 -16.30 17.73 -4.39
N HIS A 707 -17.11 16.79 -4.88
CA HIS A 707 -17.91 15.93 -4.01
C HIS A 707 -17.00 14.97 -3.23
N LEU A 708 -16.04 14.34 -3.91
CA LEU A 708 -15.06 13.46 -3.25
C LEU A 708 -14.24 14.21 -2.21
N VAL A 709 -13.77 15.42 -2.51
CA VAL A 709 -13.02 16.27 -1.56
C VAL A 709 -13.90 16.64 -0.35
N ALA A 710 -15.12 17.14 -0.57
CA ALA A 710 -16.02 17.52 0.50
C ALA A 710 -16.31 16.35 1.45
N ARG A 711 -16.44 15.15 0.90
CA ARG A 711 -16.69 13.95 1.71
C ARG A 711 -15.44 13.46 2.47
N HIS A 712 -14.24 13.70 1.97
CA HIS A 712 -13.02 13.53 2.78
C HIS A 712 -12.96 14.52 3.95
N GLU A 713 -13.35 15.78 3.71
CA GLU A 713 -13.38 16.83 4.73
C GLU A 713 -14.37 16.51 5.85
N SER A 714 -15.54 15.95 5.53
CA SER A 714 -16.54 15.54 6.51
C SER A 714 -16.21 14.22 7.21
N ASP A 715 -15.75 13.20 6.48
CA ASP A 715 -15.76 11.82 6.97
C ASP A 715 -14.36 11.34 7.41
N ILE A 716 -13.30 11.76 6.71
CA ILE A 716 -11.96 11.16 6.83
C ILE A 716 -10.99 12.05 7.62
N PHE A 717 -10.89 13.34 7.29
CA PHE A 717 -9.95 14.26 7.94
C PHE A 717 -10.20 14.46 9.45
N PRO A 718 -11.44 14.40 9.98
CA PRO A 718 -11.65 14.35 11.42
C PRO A 718 -11.00 13.14 12.10
N LEU A 719 -11.02 11.97 11.45
CA LEU A 719 -10.38 10.75 11.94
C LEU A 719 -8.85 10.85 11.88
N MET A 720 -8.30 11.38 10.78
CA MET A 720 -6.86 11.61 10.62
C MET A 720 -6.30 12.55 11.70
N ARG A 721 -7.03 13.61 12.06
CA ARG A 721 -6.61 14.53 13.14
C ARG A 721 -6.61 13.90 14.52
N ARG A 722 -7.27 12.74 14.69
CA ARG A 722 -7.31 11.93 15.92
C ARG A 722 -6.54 10.63 15.77
N ARG A 723 -5.52 10.63 14.91
CA ARG A 723 -4.68 9.46 14.60
C ARG A 723 -4.14 8.76 15.85
N HIS A 724 -3.87 9.51 16.92
CA HIS A 724 -3.35 9.00 18.20
C HIS A 724 -4.25 8.00 18.92
N ILE A 725 -5.57 8.01 18.66
CA ILE A 725 -6.49 7.00 19.20
C ILE A 725 -6.22 5.63 18.56
N PHE A 726 -5.81 5.63 17.30
CA PHE A 726 -5.81 4.45 16.44
C PHE A 726 -4.42 3.86 16.17
N SER A 727 -3.34 4.57 16.51
CA SER A 727 -1.99 4.28 15.99
C SER A 727 -1.28 3.13 16.68
N GLY A 728 -1.54 2.94 17.97
CA GLY A 728 -0.98 1.86 18.77
C GLY A 728 -1.65 0.51 18.53
N SER A 729 -0.91 -0.57 18.73
CA SER A 729 -1.40 -1.95 18.69
C SER A 729 -1.69 -2.52 20.09
N GLU A 730 -1.32 -1.83 21.15
CA GLU A 730 -1.33 -2.31 22.53
C GLU A 730 -2.75 -2.54 23.07
N GLN A 731 -3.64 -1.58 22.79
CA GLN A 731 -5.07 -1.58 23.17
C GLN A 731 -5.99 -1.93 21.99
N PHE A 732 -5.42 -2.25 20.83
CA PHE A 732 -6.19 -2.67 19.67
C PHE A 732 -6.90 -4.00 19.93
N THR A 733 -8.19 -4.04 19.65
CA THR A 733 -9.03 -5.23 19.84
C THR A 733 -9.91 -5.44 18.62
N LEU A 734 -9.72 -6.57 17.91
CA LEU A 734 -10.57 -7.02 16.81
C LEU A 734 -11.71 -7.89 17.34
N TYR A 735 -12.93 -7.67 16.88
CA TYR A 735 -14.13 -8.42 17.29
C TYR A 735 -14.66 -9.32 16.17
N ASP A 736 -15.29 -10.43 16.58
CA ASP A 736 -16.15 -11.19 15.68
C ASP A 736 -17.55 -10.58 15.67
N PHE A 737 -18.06 -10.25 14.46
CA PHE A 737 -19.41 -9.73 14.24
C PHE A 737 -20.37 -10.90 14.03
N TYR A 738 -21.22 -11.17 15.02
CA TYR A 738 -22.15 -12.30 14.99
C TYR A 738 -23.48 -11.91 14.35
N SER A 739 -23.77 -12.50 13.19
CA SER A 739 -25.07 -12.43 12.52
C SER A 739 -25.80 -13.75 12.76
N GLY A 740 -26.55 -13.83 13.86
CA GLY A 740 -27.13 -15.09 14.34
C GLY A 740 -26.07 -15.96 15.02
N HIS A 741 -25.83 -17.18 14.51
CA HIS A 741 -24.85 -18.12 15.06
C HIS A 741 -23.51 -18.16 14.31
N SER A 742 -23.39 -17.42 13.20
CA SER A 742 -22.17 -17.35 12.40
C SER A 742 -21.51 -15.97 12.51
N VAL A 743 -20.20 -15.96 12.32
CA VAL A 743 -19.44 -14.72 12.17
C VAL A 743 -19.59 -14.24 10.72
N ASN A 744 -19.99 -12.99 10.53
CA ASN A 744 -20.00 -12.36 9.21
C ASN A 744 -18.59 -11.81 8.90
N GLU A 745 -17.88 -12.51 8.03
CA GLU A 745 -16.52 -12.17 7.62
C GLU A 745 -16.44 -10.87 6.77
N ASN A 746 -17.56 -10.34 6.29
CA ASN A 746 -17.61 -9.08 5.55
C ASN A 746 -17.64 -7.84 6.45
N VAL A 747 -17.79 -8.01 7.76
CA VAL A 747 -17.78 -6.90 8.72
C VAL A 747 -16.46 -6.87 9.47
N PHE A 748 -15.75 -5.75 9.34
CA PHE A 748 -14.59 -5.42 10.16
C PHE A 748 -15.08 -4.63 11.36
N ALA A 749 -14.88 -5.14 12.58
CA ALA A 749 -15.26 -4.45 13.80
C ALA A 749 -14.08 -4.47 14.78
N TYR A 750 -13.58 -3.31 15.18
CA TYR A 750 -12.45 -3.21 16.10
C TYR A 750 -12.51 -1.93 16.91
N SER A 751 -11.86 -1.96 18.07
CA SER A 751 -11.70 -0.79 18.92
C SER A 751 -10.25 -0.52 19.24
N ASN A 752 -9.97 0.74 19.55
CA ASN A 752 -8.70 1.15 20.13
C ASN A 752 -8.93 2.20 21.22
N ARG A 753 -7.93 2.39 22.07
CA ARG A 753 -7.99 3.35 23.18
C ARG A 753 -6.62 3.95 23.42
N ASN A 754 -6.59 5.26 23.61
CA ASN A 754 -5.41 5.98 24.04
C ASN A 754 -5.81 7.11 25.01
N ASP A 755 -5.07 7.30 26.11
CA ASP A 755 -5.30 8.37 27.10
C ASP A 755 -6.76 8.57 27.56
N GLY A 756 -7.51 7.47 27.68
CA GLY A 756 -8.93 7.49 28.08
C GLY A 756 -9.92 7.77 26.94
N GLU A 757 -9.45 8.21 25.77
CA GLU A 757 -10.25 8.33 24.55
C GLU A 757 -10.47 6.96 23.91
N ARG A 758 -11.70 6.71 23.45
CA ARG A 758 -12.15 5.42 22.94
C ARG A 758 -12.58 5.58 21.49
N GLY A 759 -12.17 4.65 20.63
CA GLY A 759 -12.66 4.53 19.26
C GLY A 759 -13.18 3.14 18.97
N LEU A 760 -14.33 3.06 18.31
CA LEU A 760 -14.93 1.80 17.85
C LEU A 760 -15.37 1.97 16.39
N ILE A 761 -14.77 1.18 15.52
CA ILE A 761 -14.97 1.25 14.07
C ILE A 761 -15.66 -0.02 13.61
N LEU A 762 -16.68 0.15 12.76
CA LEU A 762 -17.31 -0.93 12.02
C LEU A 762 -17.33 -0.59 10.54
N PHE A 763 -17.03 -1.55 9.67
CA PHE A 763 -17.17 -1.40 8.22
C PHE A 763 -17.67 -2.69 7.60
N HIS A 764 -18.73 -2.58 6.80
CA HIS A 764 -19.30 -3.68 6.04
C HIS A 764 -18.83 -3.64 4.57
N ASN A 765 -17.74 -4.34 4.24
CA ASN A 765 -17.16 -4.31 2.89
C ASN A 765 -17.86 -5.28 1.91
N ALA A 766 -19.17 -5.14 1.73
CA ALA A 766 -19.92 -5.91 0.75
C ALA A 766 -21.16 -5.16 0.27
N TYR A 767 -21.60 -5.45 -0.96
CA TYR A 767 -22.86 -4.95 -1.48
C TYR A 767 -24.06 -5.77 -0.97
N ALA A 768 -24.33 -5.68 0.34
CA ALA A 768 -25.44 -6.36 1.01
C ALA A 768 -25.88 -5.59 2.26
N SER A 769 -26.99 -5.99 2.87
CA SER A 769 -27.37 -5.54 4.22
C SER A 769 -27.03 -6.64 5.23
N THR A 770 -26.63 -6.25 6.44
CA THR A 770 -26.36 -7.17 7.55
C THR A 770 -26.75 -6.54 8.89
N ALA A 771 -26.98 -7.37 9.89
CA ALA A 771 -27.28 -6.95 11.24
C ALA A 771 -26.73 -7.98 12.23
N GLY A 772 -26.22 -7.53 13.37
CA GLY A 772 -25.53 -8.42 14.28
C GLY A 772 -24.96 -7.74 15.51
N TRP A 773 -24.27 -8.56 16.31
CA TRP A 773 -23.70 -8.16 17.60
C TRP A 773 -22.18 -8.25 17.60
N ILE A 774 -21.54 -7.27 18.23
CA ILE A 774 -20.13 -7.33 18.62
C ILE A 774 -20.02 -7.44 20.14
N ARG A 775 -19.27 -8.43 20.61
CA ARG A 775 -19.07 -8.64 22.05
C ARG A 775 -17.71 -9.21 22.39
N THR A 776 -17.34 -10.32 21.78
CA THR A 776 -16.12 -11.06 22.12
C THR A 776 -15.04 -10.77 21.08
N SER A 777 -13.82 -10.56 21.54
CA SER A 777 -12.67 -10.34 20.66
C SER A 777 -12.20 -11.64 20.01
N CYS A 778 -11.49 -11.51 18.89
CA CYS A 778 -10.61 -12.57 18.41
C CYS A 778 -9.46 -12.82 19.41
N ALA A 779 -8.76 -13.94 19.27
CA ALA A 779 -7.61 -14.26 20.11
C ALA A 779 -6.43 -13.32 19.83
N VAL A 780 -5.76 -12.87 20.89
CA VAL A 780 -4.56 -12.03 20.82
C VAL A 780 -3.49 -12.62 21.73
N LEU A 781 -2.24 -12.65 21.27
CA LEU A 781 -1.12 -13.07 22.09
C LEU A 781 -0.84 -12.01 23.17
N ARG A 782 -0.83 -12.42 24.43
CA ARG A 782 -0.44 -11.57 25.56
C ARG A 782 0.79 -12.16 26.25
N LYS A 783 1.78 -11.30 26.52
CA LYS A 783 2.95 -11.61 27.35
C LYS A 783 2.57 -11.46 28.81
N ASN A 784 2.75 -12.50 29.63
CA ASN A 784 2.50 -12.45 31.07
C ASN A 784 3.70 -11.84 31.81
N ALA A 785 3.51 -11.45 33.08
CA ALA A 785 4.56 -10.80 33.89
C ALA A 785 5.82 -11.66 34.10
N SER A 786 5.70 -12.99 33.94
CA SER A 786 6.80 -13.96 34.00
C SER A 786 7.49 -14.23 32.64
N GLY A 787 7.10 -13.52 31.57
CA GLY A 787 7.67 -13.67 30.23
C GLY A 787 7.10 -14.82 29.38
N GLY A 788 6.15 -15.61 29.90
CA GLY A 788 5.38 -16.60 29.14
C GLY A 788 4.32 -15.94 28.24
N THR A 789 3.97 -16.61 27.14
CA THR A 789 2.98 -16.11 26.17
C THR A 789 1.74 -16.99 26.16
N SER A 790 0.55 -16.40 26.21
CA SER A 790 -0.72 -17.12 26.05
C SER A 790 -1.69 -16.34 25.16
N LEU A 791 -2.53 -17.06 24.41
CA LEU A 791 -3.64 -16.45 23.69
C LEU A 791 -4.75 -16.09 24.68
N ALA A 792 -5.24 -14.87 24.60
CA ALA A 792 -6.34 -14.36 25.42
C ALA A 792 -7.42 -13.73 24.53
N GLN A 793 -8.66 -13.78 25.00
CA GLN A 793 -9.79 -13.04 24.45
C GLN A 793 -10.31 -12.07 25.50
N THR A 794 -10.92 -10.99 25.06
CA THR A 794 -11.55 -9.97 25.91
C THR A 794 -12.97 -9.69 25.44
N THR A 795 -13.74 -8.97 26.25
CA THR A 795 -15.06 -8.46 25.86
C THR A 795 -14.97 -6.98 25.45
N LEU A 796 -15.98 -6.50 24.71
CA LEU A 796 -16.15 -5.08 24.38
C LEU A 796 -16.14 -4.21 25.64
N GLY A 797 -16.84 -4.65 26.69
CA GLY A 797 -16.89 -3.98 27.98
C GLY A 797 -15.52 -3.83 28.63
N ASP A 798 -14.74 -4.91 28.68
CA ASP A 798 -13.41 -4.87 29.29
C ASP A 798 -12.40 -4.05 28.46
N ALA A 799 -12.42 -4.23 27.13
CA ALA A 799 -11.51 -3.57 26.19
C ALA A 799 -11.67 -2.04 26.19
N LEU A 800 -12.92 -1.55 26.22
CA LEU A 800 -13.23 -0.13 26.32
C LEU A 800 -13.35 0.36 27.77
N SER A 801 -13.23 -0.55 28.75
CA SER A 801 -13.38 -0.31 30.19
C SER A 801 -14.67 0.42 30.55
N PHE A 802 -15.78 -0.22 30.20
CA PHE A 802 -17.11 0.16 30.65
C PHE A 802 -17.44 -0.44 32.02
N LYS A 803 -18.21 0.29 32.81
CA LYS A 803 -18.66 -0.11 34.15
C LYS A 803 -19.96 -0.91 34.07
N ARG A 804 -19.98 -2.04 34.76
CA ARG A 804 -21.09 -3.03 34.75
C ARG A 804 -22.13 -2.83 35.87
N ASP A 805 -22.12 -1.71 36.58
CA ASP A 805 -22.97 -1.50 37.76
C ASP A 805 -24.44 -1.18 37.45
N GLY A 806 -24.77 -0.91 36.18
CA GLY A 806 -26.12 -0.61 35.72
C GLY A 806 -26.55 0.85 35.92
N ARG A 807 -25.77 1.68 36.63
CA ARG A 807 -26.04 3.12 36.79
C ARG A 807 -25.17 4.01 35.91
N HIS A 808 -24.14 3.46 35.30
CA HIS A 808 -23.36 4.17 34.28
C HIS A 808 -23.95 3.96 32.88
N TYR A 809 -24.09 5.06 32.16
CA TYR A 809 -24.47 5.14 30.77
C TYR A 809 -23.32 5.76 29.97
N TYR A 810 -23.22 5.41 28.70
CA TYR A 810 -22.20 5.92 27.81
C TYR A 810 -22.87 6.59 26.63
N SER A 811 -22.57 7.87 26.42
CA SER A 811 -22.90 8.54 25.18
C SER A 811 -21.71 8.52 24.23
N PHE A 812 -21.97 8.42 22.94
CA PHE A 812 -20.94 8.46 21.89
C PHE A 812 -21.56 8.94 20.58
N ARG A 813 -20.72 9.46 19.69
CA ARG A 813 -21.14 9.99 18.39
C ARG A 813 -20.63 9.10 17.28
N ASP A 814 -21.49 8.82 16.31
CA ASP A 814 -21.07 8.25 15.03
C ASP A 814 -20.67 9.38 14.08
N TYR A 815 -19.42 9.37 13.63
CA TYR A 815 -18.90 10.38 12.71
C TYR A 815 -19.38 10.16 11.26
N ALA A 816 -19.90 8.98 10.92
CA ALA A 816 -20.48 8.73 9.60
C ALA A 816 -21.87 9.39 9.47
N SER A 817 -22.75 9.20 10.46
CA SER A 817 -24.12 9.74 10.45
C SER A 817 -24.28 11.09 11.16
N GLY A 818 -23.33 11.47 12.01
CA GLY A 818 -23.43 12.65 12.89
C GLY A 818 -24.32 12.45 14.12
N LEU A 819 -24.95 11.28 14.26
CA LEU A 819 -25.89 10.98 15.34
C LEU A 819 -25.16 10.62 16.65
N CYS A 820 -25.79 10.97 17.76
CA CYS A 820 -25.37 10.62 19.11
C CYS A 820 -26.20 9.43 19.63
N TYR A 821 -25.55 8.49 20.28
CA TYR A 821 -26.14 7.29 20.84
C TYR A 821 -25.96 7.27 22.34
N LEU A 822 -26.91 6.65 23.04
CA LEU A 822 -26.84 6.40 24.49
C LEU A 822 -27.01 4.90 24.74
N ARG A 823 -26.14 4.32 25.57
CA ARG A 823 -26.17 2.90 25.94
C ARG A 823 -25.89 2.71 27.42
N ASN A 824 -26.52 1.70 28.02
CA ASN A 824 -26.21 1.30 29.39
C ASN A 824 -24.88 0.53 29.45
N GLY A 825 -24.04 0.83 30.44
CA GLY A 825 -22.74 0.19 30.62
C GLY A 825 -22.83 -1.31 30.89
N ARG A 826 -23.86 -1.75 31.63
CA ARG A 826 -24.10 -3.18 31.88
C ARG A 826 -24.45 -3.91 30.59
N ASP A 827 -25.29 -3.35 29.73
CA ASP A 827 -25.65 -3.97 28.46
C ASP A 827 -24.45 -4.07 27.50
N LEU A 828 -23.59 -3.05 27.45
CA LEU A 828 -22.36 -3.08 26.66
C LEU A 828 -21.39 -4.18 27.14
N CYS A 829 -21.34 -4.46 28.45
CA CYS A 829 -20.55 -5.55 29.00
C CYS A 829 -21.22 -6.93 28.84
N ASP A 830 -22.53 -7.01 29.03
CA ASP A 830 -23.30 -8.27 29.12
C ASP A 830 -23.77 -8.79 27.77
N GLN A 831 -24.16 -7.91 26.85
CA GLN A 831 -24.74 -8.25 25.56
C GLN A 831 -23.83 -7.82 24.42
N GLY A 832 -23.11 -6.71 24.58
CA GLY A 832 -22.29 -6.08 23.55
C GLY A 832 -23.04 -4.95 22.84
N LEU A 833 -22.68 -4.67 21.59
CA LEU A 833 -23.33 -3.66 20.77
C LEU A 833 -23.99 -4.30 19.54
N TYR A 834 -25.29 -4.04 19.36
CA TYR A 834 -26.02 -4.37 18.15
C TYR A 834 -25.92 -3.26 17.12
N VAL A 835 -25.66 -3.62 15.87
CA VAL A 835 -25.53 -2.69 14.74
C VAL A 835 -26.19 -3.29 13.49
N GLU A 836 -26.88 -2.44 12.73
CA GLU A 836 -27.43 -2.75 11.41
C GLU A 836 -26.66 -1.94 10.38
N MET A 837 -26.27 -2.57 9.27
CA MET A 837 -25.40 -1.97 8.25
C MET A 837 -25.88 -2.33 6.85
N GLY A 838 -25.97 -1.33 5.98
CA GLY A 838 -26.20 -1.45 4.55
C GLY A 838 -24.93 -1.75 3.76
N ALA A 839 -25.04 -1.59 2.44
CA ALA A 839 -23.95 -1.87 1.52
C ALA A 839 -22.82 -0.85 1.65
N TYR A 840 -21.60 -1.33 1.92
CA TYR A 840 -20.41 -0.49 2.12
C TYR A 840 -20.55 0.58 3.21
N GLU A 841 -21.47 0.36 4.16
CA GLU A 841 -21.67 1.27 5.28
C GLU A 841 -20.55 1.08 6.31
N TYR A 842 -20.21 2.17 6.99
CA TYR A 842 -19.28 2.17 8.10
C TYR A 842 -19.83 3.04 9.23
N HIS A 843 -19.40 2.74 10.45
CA HIS A 843 -19.62 3.56 11.63
C HIS A 843 -18.29 3.86 12.29
N ALA A 844 -18.11 5.10 12.70
CA ALA A 844 -16.96 5.56 13.45
C ALA A 844 -17.43 6.16 14.78
N PHE A 845 -17.62 5.29 15.77
CA PHE A 845 -18.07 5.69 17.09
C PHE A 845 -16.89 6.25 17.90
N LEU A 846 -17.01 7.51 18.29
CA LEU A 846 -16.02 8.29 19.04
C LEU A 846 -16.72 9.14 20.11
N ASP A 847 -15.95 9.95 20.83
CA ASP A 847 -16.43 10.88 21.86
C ASP A 847 -17.23 10.19 22.97
N PHE A 848 -16.73 9.04 23.43
CA PHE A 848 -17.36 8.28 24.50
C PHE A 848 -17.31 9.04 25.83
N ASN A 849 -18.45 9.53 26.29
CA ASN A 849 -18.61 10.16 27.59
C ASN A 849 -19.31 9.20 28.57
N GLU A 850 -18.72 9.05 29.75
CA GLU A 850 -19.31 8.30 30.85
C GLU A 850 -20.27 9.20 31.64
N ILE A 851 -21.50 8.75 31.80
CA ILE A 851 -22.59 9.49 32.45
C ILE A 851 -23.11 8.63 33.60
N TYR A 852 -23.10 9.18 34.82
CA TYR A 852 -23.76 8.55 35.96
C TYR A 852 -25.23 8.99 36.01
N ASP A 853 -26.14 8.04 36.15
CA ASP A 853 -27.57 8.34 36.19
C ASP A 853 -27.93 9.14 37.44
N ASP A 854 -28.77 10.16 37.26
CA ASP A 854 -29.20 11.00 38.37
C ASP A 854 -30.17 10.24 39.30
N ASP A 855 -30.45 10.81 40.47
CA ASP A 855 -31.33 10.17 41.46
C ASP A 855 -32.78 10.03 40.98
N TYR A 856 -33.14 10.73 39.89
CA TYR A 856 -34.44 10.63 39.24
C TYR A 856 -34.49 9.53 38.15
N GLY A 857 -33.35 8.91 37.81
CA GLY A 857 -33.26 7.88 36.77
C GLY A 857 -33.45 8.45 35.35
N THR A 858 -33.15 9.73 35.15
CA THR A 858 -33.46 10.44 33.89
C THR A 858 -32.76 9.82 32.69
N TRP A 859 -31.48 9.45 32.84
CA TRP A 859 -30.69 8.87 31.75
C TRP A 859 -31.11 7.44 31.48
N GLY A 860 -31.47 6.67 32.50
CA GLY A 860 -32.06 5.35 32.32
C GLY A 860 -33.38 5.38 31.56
N ALA A 861 -34.28 6.29 31.91
CA ALA A 861 -35.55 6.48 31.20
C ALA A 861 -35.33 6.93 29.74
N LEU A 862 -34.36 7.84 29.51
CA LEU A 862 -34.00 8.23 28.15
C LEU A 862 -33.44 7.06 27.35
N CYS A 863 -32.48 6.31 27.91
CA CYS A 863 -31.86 5.17 27.25
C CYS A 863 -32.91 4.12 26.86
N HIS A 864 -33.88 3.86 27.74
CA HIS A 864 -35.00 2.97 27.44
C HIS A 864 -35.90 3.52 26.32
N ARG A 865 -36.22 4.82 26.35
CA ARG A 865 -37.04 5.47 25.31
C ARG A 865 -36.38 5.45 23.93
N LEU A 866 -35.06 5.70 23.87
CA LEU A 866 -34.31 5.67 22.61
C LEU A 866 -34.19 4.25 22.06
N ASN A 867 -34.17 3.23 22.93
CA ASN A 867 -34.12 1.81 22.56
C ASN A 867 -33.10 1.50 21.44
N GLY A 868 -31.90 2.09 21.54
CA GLY A 868 -30.86 1.90 20.53
C GLY A 868 -30.77 2.99 19.47
N ALA A 869 -31.81 3.79 19.25
CA ALA A 869 -31.82 4.82 18.20
C ALA A 869 -30.81 5.94 18.45
N GLY A 870 -30.20 6.44 17.36
CA GLY A 870 -29.36 7.63 17.37
C GLY A 870 -30.19 8.91 17.28
N VAL A 871 -29.70 10.00 17.86
CA VAL A 871 -30.36 11.31 17.90
C VAL A 871 -29.37 12.45 17.63
N ASP A 872 -29.85 13.58 17.11
CA ASP A 872 -29.00 14.73 16.78
C ASP A 872 -28.30 15.32 18.02
N ASN A 873 -29.02 15.38 19.15
CA ASN A 873 -28.51 15.98 20.39
C ASN A 873 -29.16 15.31 21.62
N LEU A 874 -28.33 14.66 22.44
CA LEU A 874 -28.79 13.99 23.66
C LEU A 874 -29.24 14.97 24.75
N ASP A 875 -28.68 16.17 24.81
CA ASP A 875 -29.08 17.20 25.79
C ASP A 875 -30.50 17.69 25.54
N GLU A 876 -30.92 17.76 24.27
CA GLU A 876 -32.30 18.11 23.92
C GLU A 876 -33.27 16.96 24.22
N GLU A 877 -32.84 15.72 24.03
CA GLU A 877 -33.66 14.55 24.34
C GLU A 877 -33.84 14.33 25.84
N VAL A 878 -32.81 14.60 26.64
CA VAL A 878 -32.88 14.46 28.10
C VAL A 878 -33.82 15.46 28.72
N LYS A 879 -33.90 16.70 28.18
CA LYS A 879 -34.87 17.72 28.60
C LYS A 879 -36.32 17.22 28.47
N LYS A 880 -36.65 16.46 27.41
CA LYS A 880 -37.99 15.87 27.24
C LYS A 880 -38.34 14.85 28.30
N VAL A 881 -37.35 14.17 28.87
CA VAL A 881 -37.57 13.21 29.98
C VAL A 881 -37.67 13.98 31.29
N ARG A 882 -36.69 14.83 31.58
CA ARG A 882 -36.60 15.58 32.84
C ARG A 882 -37.78 16.52 33.06
N TYR A 883 -38.23 17.19 32.00
CA TYR A 883 -39.30 18.19 32.05
C TYR A 883 -40.59 17.71 31.37
N GLY A 884 -40.80 16.39 31.27
CA GLY A 884 -41.94 15.82 30.56
C GLY A 884 -43.31 16.34 31.04
N ALA A 885 -43.49 16.51 32.35
CA ALA A 885 -44.73 17.08 32.91
C ALA A 885 -44.94 18.56 32.51
N LEU A 886 -43.87 19.35 32.49
CA LEU A 886 -43.90 20.74 32.04
C LEU A 886 -44.21 20.82 30.54
N HIS A 887 -43.54 20.00 29.72
CA HIS A 887 -43.78 19.91 28.28
C HIS A 887 -45.22 19.55 27.98
N GLU A 888 -45.78 18.57 28.69
CA GLU A 888 -47.17 18.15 28.49
C GLU A 888 -48.16 19.25 28.87
N SER A 889 -47.94 19.96 29.98
CA SER A 889 -48.80 21.10 30.35
C SER A 889 -48.78 22.21 29.29
N PHE A 890 -47.60 22.52 28.73
CA PHE A 890 -47.48 23.51 27.66
C PHE A 890 -48.12 23.02 26.36
N ARG A 891 -47.90 21.75 26.00
CA ARG A 891 -48.50 21.12 24.82
C ARG A 891 -50.02 21.12 24.89
N LEU A 892 -50.61 20.82 26.04
CA LEU A 892 -52.07 20.85 26.24
C LEU A 892 -52.62 22.27 26.05
N PHE A 893 -51.96 23.28 26.63
CA PHE A 893 -52.30 24.68 26.40
C PHE A 893 -52.25 25.05 24.91
N LEU A 894 -51.13 24.77 24.23
CA LEU A 894 -50.95 25.09 22.82
C LEU A 894 -51.92 24.32 21.91
N THR A 895 -52.19 23.06 22.20
CA THR A 895 -53.15 22.24 21.46
C THR A 895 -54.56 22.82 21.58
N LYS A 896 -54.95 23.25 22.79
CA LYS A 896 -56.24 23.90 22.99
C LYS A 896 -56.29 25.26 22.31
N ALA A 897 -55.21 26.03 22.34
CA ALA A 897 -55.10 27.30 21.63
C ALA A 897 -55.25 27.10 20.12
N ALA A 898 -54.58 26.10 19.54
CA ALA A 898 -54.69 25.78 18.12
C ALA A 898 -56.14 25.54 17.68
N VAL A 899 -56.96 24.90 18.53
CA VAL A 899 -58.39 24.65 18.22
C VAL A 899 -59.25 25.90 18.44
N VAL A 900 -59.16 26.52 19.62
CA VAL A 900 -60.09 27.59 20.02
C VAL A 900 -59.87 28.88 19.21
N LEU A 901 -58.66 29.12 18.73
CA LEU A 901 -58.35 30.26 17.87
C LEU A 901 -58.91 30.12 16.44
N GLN A 902 -59.29 28.90 16.05
CA GLN A 902 -59.85 28.60 14.74
C GLN A 902 -61.39 28.51 14.75
N GLU A 903 -62.05 28.57 15.92
CA GLU A 903 -63.51 28.41 16.01
C GLU A 903 -64.25 29.61 15.36
N PRO A 904 -64.96 29.41 14.23
CA PRO A 904 -65.63 30.49 13.52
C PRO A 904 -66.85 30.98 14.30
N GLY A 905 -67.05 32.30 14.37
CA GLY A 905 -68.21 32.93 15.01
C GLY A 905 -68.17 33.03 16.54
N VAL A 906 -67.08 32.62 17.19
CA VAL A 906 -66.89 32.76 18.65
C VAL A 906 -66.27 34.12 18.98
N ALA A 907 -66.92 34.89 19.86
CA ALA A 907 -66.43 36.19 20.29
C ALA A 907 -65.03 36.10 20.95
N PRO A 908 -64.14 37.09 20.73
CA PRO A 908 -62.77 37.11 21.26
C PRO A 908 -62.62 36.77 22.75
N GLN A 909 -63.52 37.30 23.59
CA GLN A 909 -63.51 37.08 25.04
C GLN A 909 -63.82 35.61 25.41
N THR A 910 -64.68 34.96 24.65
CA THR A 910 -65.06 33.56 24.85
C THR A 910 -63.94 32.59 24.45
N ARG A 911 -62.99 33.04 23.61
CA ARG A 911 -61.84 32.23 23.17
C ARG A 911 -60.75 32.09 24.24
N ILE A 912 -60.69 32.97 25.23
CA ILE A 912 -59.62 32.98 26.25
C ILE A 912 -59.96 32.10 27.45
N ALA A 913 -61.24 32.09 27.86
CA ALA A 913 -61.70 31.33 29.03
C ALA A 913 -61.29 29.84 29.04
N PRO A 914 -61.26 29.10 27.91
CA PRO A 914 -60.78 27.72 27.87
C PRO A 914 -59.26 27.56 28.01
N LEU A 915 -58.48 28.62 27.79
CA LEU A 915 -57.01 28.60 27.80
C LEU A 915 -56.43 28.93 29.18
N GLU A 916 -57.08 29.80 29.94
CA GLU A 916 -56.65 30.24 31.27
C GLU A 916 -56.30 29.09 32.25
N PRO A 917 -57.14 28.04 32.44
CA PRO A 917 -56.81 26.98 33.38
C PRO A 917 -55.60 26.14 32.94
N LEU A 918 -55.40 25.97 31.63
CA LEU A 918 -54.26 25.24 31.08
C LEU A 918 -52.98 26.06 31.21
N LEU A 919 -53.05 27.37 30.96
CA LEU A 919 -51.91 28.27 31.11
C LEU A 919 -51.50 28.44 32.58
N ALA A 920 -52.46 28.50 33.50
CA ALA A 920 -52.21 28.50 34.94
C ALA A 920 -51.49 27.21 35.39
N ALA A 921 -51.91 26.05 34.88
CA ALA A 921 -51.24 24.77 35.14
C ALA A 921 -49.80 24.77 34.60
N PHE A 922 -49.58 25.32 33.40
CA PHE A 922 -48.26 25.49 32.82
C PHE A 922 -47.35 26.40 33.67
N TYR A 923 -47.81 27.59 34.08
CA TYR A 923 -47.01 28.49 34.93
C TYR A 923 -46.65 27.88 36.28
N LYS A 924 -47.58 27.14 36.88
CA LYS A 924 -47.32 26.38 38.11
C LYS A 924 -46.26 25.29 37.89
N ALA A 925 -46.28 24.61 36.76
CA ALA A 925 -45.26 23.62 36.42
C ALA A 925 -43.89 24.26 36.09
N LEU A 926 -43.89 25.43 35.45
CA LEU A 926 -42.69 26.17 35.03
C LEU A 926 -41.92 26.72 36.24
N ALA A 927 -42.65 27.28 37.21
CA ALA A 927 -42.08 27.87 38.41
C ALA A 927 -42.90 27.47 39.65
N PRO A 928 -42.72 26.24 40.17
CA PRO A 928 -43.47 25.72 41.31
C PRO A 928 -43.28 26.56 42.58
N GLU A 929 -42.09 27.12 42.74
CA GLU A 929 -41.67 27.92 43.89
C GLU A 929 -42.11 29.40 43.79
N ALA A 930 -42.62 29.84 42.63
CA ALA A 930 -43.04 31.23 42.44
C ALA A 930 -44.32 31.52 43.25
N PRO A 931 -44.46 32.72 43.87
CA PRO A 931 -45.67 33.08 44.61
C PRO A 931 -46.92 33.00 43.73
N GLU A 932 -48.03 32.44 44.24
CA GLU A 932 -49.31 32.37 43.48
C GLU A 932 -49.76 33.73 42.95
N LYS A 933 -49.46 34.81 43.69
CA LYS A 933 -49.75 36.19 43.27
C LYS A 933 -49.03 36.56 41.97
N ALA A 934 -47.78 36.14 41.81
CA ALA A 934 -46.98 36.40 40.60
C ALA A 934 -47.51 35.60 39.41
N GLN A 935 -47.84 34.32 39.61
CA GLN A 935 -48.44 33.47 38.58
C GLN A 935 -49.81 34.02 38.11
N ARG A 936 -50.66 34.48 39.04
CA ARG A 936 -51.95 35.11 38.69
C ARG A 936 -51.78 36.45 37.97
N ALA A 937 -50.80 37.26 38.36
CA ALA A 937 -50.51 38.51 37.69
C ALA A 937 -50.11 38.26 36.23
N LEU A 938 -49.24 37.28 35.99
CA LEU A 938 -48.83 36.87 34.64
C LEU A 938 -50.00 36.37 33.79
N LEU A 939 -50.88 35.55 34.38
CA LEU A 939 -52.10 35.08 33.70
C LEU A 939 -53.02 36.24 33.30
N GLY A 940 -53.17 37.25 34.17
CA GLY A 940 -53.94 38.46 33.87
C GLY A 940 -53.31 39.32 32.76
N ILE A 941 -51.98 39.40 32.71
CA ILE A 941 -51.24 40.06 31.62
C ILE A 941 -51.53 39.36 30.29
N PHE A 942 -51.37 38.03 30.23
CA PHE A 942 -51.69 37.25 29.02
C PHE A 942 -53.12 37.50 28.53
N GLY A 943 -54.11 37.43 29.43
CA GLY A 943 -55.51 37.68 29.05
C GLY A 943 -55.74 39.08 28.48
N THR A 944 -55.05 40.09 29.02
CA THR A 944 -55.16 41.48 28.55
C THR A 944 -54.49 41.68 27.19
N GLU A 945 -53.25 41.21 27.04
CA GLU A 945 -52.47 41.35 25.80
C GLU A 945 -53.07 40.54 24.65
N PHE A 946 -53.60 39.34 24.94
CA PHE A 946 -54.21 38.49 23.92
C PHE A 946 -55.56 39.05 23.46
N LEU A 947 -56.36 39.66 24.36
CA LEU A 947 -57.56 40.42 23.98
C LEU A 947 -57.21 41.62 23.10
N GLN A 948 -56.15 42.36 23.46
CA GLN A 948 -55.69 43.49 22.67
C GLN A 948 -55.27 43.05 21.27
N ALA A 949 -54.55 41.94 21.13
CA ALA A 949 -54.20 41.35 19.85
C ALA A 949 -55.45 41.03 19.02
N LEU A 950 -56.41 40.30 19.60
CA LEU A 950 -57.67 39.92 18.94
C LEU A 950 -58.53 41.12 18.50
N GLN A 951 -58.51 42.23 19.26
CA GLN A 951 -59.28 43.44 18.94
C GLN A 951 -58.59 44.34 17.90
N SER A 952 -57.26 44.29 17.81
CA SER A 952 -56.45 45.14 16.94
C SER A 952 -56.32 44.63 15.50
N MET A 953 -56.68 43.38 15.24
CA MET A 953 -56.52 42.73 13.93
C MET A 953 -57.85 42.58 13.21
N GLU A 954 -57.91 42.92 11.92
CA GLU A 954 -59.08 42.67 11.07
C GLU A 954 -59.38 41.15 11.02
N GLU A 955 -60.68 40.78 11.03
CA GLU A 955 -61.10 39.38 10.92
C GLU A 955 -60.49 38.73 9.66
N GLY A 956 -59.60 37.75 9.85
CA GLY A 956 -58.95 37.00 8.76
C GLY A 956 -57.48 37.35 8.47
N ALA A 957 -56.84 38.25 9.23
CA ALA A 957 -55.49 38.76 8.92
C ALA A 957 -54.31 37.80 9.22
N LEU A 958 -54.47 36.80 10.09
CA LEU A 958 -53.40 35.85 10.44
C LEU A 958 -53.84 34.40 10.20
N LEU A 959 -52.89 33.60 9.71
CA LEU A 959 -53.04 32.16 9.52
C LEU A 959 -53.10 31.41 10.86
N PRO A 960 -53.65 30.19 10.91
CA PRO A 960 -53.70 29.40 12.15
C PRO A 960 -52.34 29.21 12.84
N ALA A 961 -51.28 28.99 12.04
CA ALA A 961 -49.91 28.86 12.53
C ALA A 961 -49.40 30.17 13.16
N GLU A 962 -49.78 31.32 12.61
CA GLU A 962 -49.38 32.64 13.08
C GLU A 962 -50.11 33.00 14.39
N TRP A 963 -51.41 32.68 14.49
CA TRP A 963 -52.16 32.80 15.73
C TRP A 963 -51.55 31.95 16.85
N LEU A 964 -51.15 30.72 16.53
CA LEU A 964 -50.48 29.84 17.49
C LEU A 964 -49.11 30.42 17.91
N LEU A 965 -48.33 30.96 16.97
CA LEU A 965 -47.04 31.57 17.26
C LEU A 965 -47.19 32.80 18.19
N LEU A 966 -48.14 33.69 17.91
CA LEU A 966 -48.41 34.86 18.74
C LEU A 966 -48.90 34.46 20.13
N CYS A 967 -49.80 33.47 20.23
CA CYS A 967 -50.27 32.93 21.50
C CYS A 967 -49.11 32.32 22.31
N ALA A 968 -48.22 31.57 21.67
CA ALA A 968 -47.04 31.00 22.31
C ALA A 968 -46.06 32.08 22.78
N PHE A 969 -45.84 33.13 21.99
CA PHE A 969 -45.03 34.30 22.38
C PHE A 969 -45.62 34.98 23.62
N GLN A 970 -46.90 35.35 23.59
CA GLN A 970 -47.55 36.04 24.70
C GLN A 970 -47.62 35.18 25.97
N ALA A 971 -47.75 33.86 25.84
CA ALA A 971 -47.68 32.95 26.97
C ALA A 971 -46.29 32.90 27.62
N LEU A 972 -45.22 33.21 26.89
CA LEU A 972 -43.84 33.02 27.33
C LEU A 972 -43.06 34.31 27.62
N HIS A 973 -43.29 35.42 26.91
CA HIS A 973 -42.40 36.59 26.92
C HIS A 973 -42.21 37.25 28.29
N ARG A 974 -43.16 37.11 29.22
CA ARG A 974 -43.08 37.61 30.60
C ARG A 974 -42.78 36.55 31.66
N THR A 975 -42.48 35.31 31.26
CA THR A 975 -42.24 34.21 32.20
C THR A 975 -40.95 34.38 33.00
N GLY A 976 -39.99 35.15 32.50
CA GLY A 976 -38.77 35.52 33.20
C GLY A 976 -39.00 36.10 34.60
N GLY A 977 -40.07 36.87 34.78
CA GLY A 977 -40.48 37.45 36.06
C GLY A 977 -40.88 36.42 37.14
N LEU A 978 -41.11 35.15 36.76
CA LEU A 978 -41.40 34.08 37.73
C LEU A 978 -40.13 33.46 38.35
N ARG A 979 -38.97 33.60 37.71
CA ARG A 979 -37.71 32.95 38.11
C ARG A 979 -36.50 33.90 38.16
N GLU A 980 -36.70 35.21 38.02
CA GLU A 980 -35.62 36.22 37.93
C GLU A 980 -34.60 35.89 36.82
N ALA A 981 -35.10 35.40 35.68
CA ALA A 981 -34.30 35.06 34.50
C ALA A 981 -34.90 35.71 33.25
N GLU A 982 -34.23 35.64 32.10
CA GLU A 982 -34.85 36.04 30.83
C GLU A 982 -35.79 34.94 30.32
N SER A 983 -36.92 35.31 29.72
CA SER A 983 -37.91 34.36 29.21
C SER A 983 -37.33 33.41 28.14
N VAL A 984 -36.41 33.90 27.30
CA VAL A 984 -35.70 33.05 26.33
C VAL A 984 -34.80 32.00 27.00
N GLN A 985 -34.17 32.35 28.13
CA GLN A 985 -33.34 31.41 28.88
C GLN A 985 -34.18 30.27 29.42
N LEU A 986 -35.37 30.56 29.98
CA LEU A 986 -36.30 29.53 30.43
C LEU A 986 -36.81 28.67 29.26
N PHE A 987 -37.09 29.28 28.11
CA PHE A 987 -37.50 28.57 26.90
C PHE A 987 -36.45 27.56 26.43
N GLU A 988 -35.17 27.94 26.45
CA GLU A 988 -34.04 27.10 26.06
C GLU A 988 -33.66 26.08 27.14
N GLU A 989 -33.61 26.47 28.42
CA GLU A 989 -33.27 25.63 29.57
C GLU A 989 -34.23 24.43 29.67
N PHE A 990 -35.53 24.72 29.59
CA PHE A 990 -36.55 23.68 29.67
C PHE A 990 -36.82 22.99 28.34
N GLY A 991 -36.31 23.48 27.20
CA GLY A 991 -36.56 22.88 25.89
C GLY A 991 -38.03 23.00 25.45
N LEU A 992 -38.68 24.12 25.73
CA LEU A 992 -40.09 24.36 25.40
C LEU A 992 -40.37 24.44 23.89
N VAL A 993 -39.32 24.46 23.08
CA VAL A 993 -39.41 24.33 21.62
C VAL A 993 -40.05 23.00 21.19
N HIS A 994 -39.85 21.91 21.94
CA HIS A 994 -40.34 20.57 21.59
C HIS A 994 -41.87 20.47 21.58
N PRO A 995 -42.59 20.77 22.69
CA PRO A 995 -44.04 20.74 22.69
C PRO A 995 -44.65 21.72 21.68
N LEU A 996 -43.99 22.85 21.41
CA LEU A 996 -44.42 23.79 20.38
C LEU A 996 -44.37 23.17 18.98
N VAL A 997 -43.22 22.64 18.58
CA VAL A 997 -43.03 21.99 17.26
C VAL A 997 -44.02 20.84 17.09
N GLN A 998 -44.27 20.06 18.14
CA GLN A 998 -45.26 18.97 18.12
C GLN A 998 -46.67 19.47 17.80
N VAL A 999 -47.10 20.61 18.36
CA VAL A 999 -48.42 21.17 18.05
C VAL A 999 -48.46 21.74 16.63
N PHE A 1000 -47.40 22.43 16.17
CA PHE A 1000 -47.34 22.89 14.78
C PHE A 1000 -47.43 21.76 13.75
N GLN A 1001 -46.90 20.56 14.06
CA GLN A 1001 -47.04 19.37 13.20
C GLN A 1001 -48.49 18.86 13.09
N THR A 1002 -49.36 19.21 14.03
CA THR A 1002 -50.79 18.83 13.99
C THR A 1002 -51.67 19.82 13.25
N LEU A 1003 -51.14 20.99 12.90
CA LEU A 1003 -51.88 21.98 12.12
C LEU A 1003 -52.02 21.51 10.66
N PRO A 1004 -53.13 21.85 9.99
CA PRO A 1004 -53.26 21.59 8.56
C PRO A 1004 -52.16 22.35 7.79
N PRO A 1005 -51.62 21.77 6.71
CA PRO A 1005 -50.65 22.46 5.86
C PRO A 1005 -51.26 23.74 5.30
N ALA A 1006 -50.44 24.79 5.18
CA ALA A 1006 -50.83 26.06 4.56
C ALA A 1006 -51.21 25.85 3.08
N GLU A 1007 -52.14 26.64 2.56
CA GLU A 1007 -52.45 26.61 1.13
C GLU A 1007 -51.25 27.14 0.31
N PRO A 1008 -50.99 26.63 -0.91
CA PRO A 1008 -49.82 27.01 -1.72
C PRO A 1008 -49.70 28.51 -2.02
N GLU A 1009 -50.80 29.26 -1.90
CA GLU A 1009 -50.86 30.71 -2.13
C GLU A 1009 -50.45 31.54 -0.90
N GLN A 1010 -50.15 30.90 0.25
CA GLN A 1010 -49.69 31.56 1.48
C GLN A 1010 -48.15 31.63 1.52
N VAL A 1011 -47.61 32.82 1.76
CA VAL A 1011 -46.31 33.27 1.23
C VAL A 1011 -45.05 32.68 1.92
N VAL A 1012 -45.15 31.86 2.97
CA VAL A 1012 -43.94 31.17 3.51
C VAL A 1012 -44.26 29.74 4.01
N ASP A 1013 -43.85 28.73 3.25
CA ASP A 1013 -43.86 27.32 3.70
C ASP A 1013 -42.72 27.09 4.72
N LEU A 1014 -43.01 27.35 6.00
CA LEU A 1014 -42.08 27.10 7.10
C LEU A 1014 -42.30 25.69 7.66
N PRO A 1015 -41.27 24.84 7.74
CA PRO A 1015 -41.39 23.58 8.45
C PRO A 1015 -41.65 23.83 9.95
N PRO A 1016 -42.39 22.96 10.67
CA PRO A 1016 -42.70 23.15 12.09
C PRO A 1016 -41.51 23.50 12.99
N ARG A 1017 -40.31 22.93 12.75
CA ARG A 1017 -39.07 23.25 13.48
C ARG A 1017 -38.63 24.72 13.31
N ALA A 1018 -38.93 25.34 12.17
CA ALA A 1018 -38.62 26.74 11.91
C ALA A 1018 -39.46 27.69 12.77
N PHE A 1019 -40.74 27.38 13.02
CA PHE A 1019 -41.57 28.17 13.92
C PHE A 1019 -41.02 28.19 15.35
N GLY A 1020 -40.48 27.05 15.81
CA GLY A 1020 -39.81 27.00 17.11
C GLY A 1020 -38.55 27.86 17.20
N LYS A 1021 -37.73 27.88 16.14
CA LYS A 1021 -36.57 28.79 16.06
C LYS A 1021 -36.99 30.26 16.00
N LEU A 1022 -38.03 30.56 15.23
CA LEU A 1022 -38.59 31.90 15.13
C LEU A 1022 -39.09 32.39 16.50
N LEU A 1023 -39.86 31.58 17.23
CA LEU A 1023 -40.31 31.94 18.57
C LEU A 1023 -39.15 32.26 19.53
N GLY A 1024 -38.10 31.43 19.52
CA GLY A 1024 -36.90 31.68 20.32
C GLY A 1024 -36.23 33.02 19.97
N LEU A 1025 -36.19 33.38 18.68
CA LEU A 1025 -35.69 34.68 18.23
C LEU A 1025 -36.59 35.83 18.67
N LEU A 1026 -37.91 35.67 18.59
CA LEU A 1026 -38.85 36.70 19.05
C LEU A 1026 -38.72 36.95 20.56
N LEU A 1027 -38.61 35.89 21.37
CA LEU A 1027 -38.39 36.01 22.81
C LEU A 1027 -37.05 36.67 23.17
N ARG A 1028 -36.03 36.48 22.33
CA ARG A 1028 -34.70 37.07 22.53
C ARG A 1028 -34.61 38.53 22.09
N HIS A 1029 -35.29 38.85 20.99
CA HIS A 1029 -35.15 40.12 20.27
C HIS A 1029 -36.44 40.95 20.29
N GLU A 1030 -37.37 40.71 21.23
CA GLU A 1030 -38.67 41.41 21.28
C GLU A 1030 -38.55 42.94 21.29
N ALA A 1031 -37.52 43.49 21.93
CA ALA A 1031 -37.24 44.92 21.98
C ALA A 1031 -36.36 45.43 20.82
N PHE A 1032 -36.08 44.60 19.80
CA PHE A 1032 -35.12 44.90 18.73
C PHE A 1032 -35.45 46.19 17.98
N LEU A 1033 -36.70 46.37 17.57
CA LEU A 1033 -37.12 47.57 16.82
C LEU A 1033 -37.16 48.82 17.71
N ALA A 1034 -37.49 48.67 18.99
CA ALA A 1034 -37.39 49.75 19.97
C ALA A 1034 -35.92 50.16 20.17
N ASN A 1035 -35.01 49.19 20.30
CA ASN A 1035 -33.57 49.43 20.39
C ASN A 1035 -33.02 50.05 19.10
N CYS A 1036 -33.49 49.65 17.93
CA CYS A 1036 -33.16 50.28 16.66
C CYS A 1036 -33.43 51.80 16.68
N ARG A 1037 -34.51 52.25 17.32
CA ARG A 1037 -34.83 53.68 17.47
C ARG A 1037 -33.91 54.41 18.44
N VAL A 1038 -33.38 53.72 19.46
CA VAL A 1038 -32.55 54.32 20.51
C VAL A 1038 -31.05 54.31 20.16
N ILE A 1039 -30.53 53.19 19.68
CA ILE A 1039 -29.09 52.96 19.46
C ILE A 1039 -28.69 52.79 17.99
N GLY A 1040 -29.66 52.85 17.06
CA GLY A 1040 -29.44 52.85 15.61
C GLY A 1040 -29.54 51.47 14.93
N VAL A 1041 -30.11 51.46 13.73
CA VAL A 1041 -30.43 50.22 12.97
C VAL A 1041 -29.18 49.44 12.59
N THR A 1042 -28.08 50.10 12.22
CA THR A 1042 -26.82 49.42 11.86
C THR A 1042 -26.25 48.61 13.02
N ARG A 1043 -26.23 49.18 14.24
CA ARG A 1043 -25.69 48.51 15.43
C ARG A 1043 -26.58 47.34 15.85
N CYS A 1044 -27.90 47.52 15.83
CA CYS A 1044 -28.84 46.44 16.10
C CYS A 1044 -28.73 45.32 15.07
N SER A 1045 -28.63 45.66 13.78
CA SER A 1045 -28.50 44.67 12.70
C SER A 1045 -27.20 43.88 12.83
N ALA A 1046 -26.08 44.54 13.12
CA ALA A 1046 -24.82 43.86 13.40
C ALA A 1046 -24.93 42.89 14.59
N ALA A 1047 -25.62 43.27 15.66
CA ALA A 1047 -25.87 42.39 16.80
C ALA A 1047 -26.77 41.20 16.44
N LEU A 1048 -27.81 41.42 15.63
CA LEU A 1048 -28.70 40.36 15.16
C LEU A 1048 -27.95 39.34 14.30
N PHE A 1049 -27.16 39.77 13.32
CA PHE A 1049 -26.39 38.85 12.47
C PHE A 1049 -25.22 38.18 13.20
N SER A 1050 -24.74 38.77 14.30
CA SER A 1050 -23.76 38.14 15.19
C SER A 1050 -24.36 37.09 16.12
N ASP A 1051 -25.69 37.06 16.27
CA ASP A 1051 -26.38 36.04 17.05
C ASP A 1051 -26.38 34.70 16.29
N PRO A 1052 -25.77 33.63 16.83
CA PRO A 1052 -25.72 32.32 16.19
C PRO A 1052 -27.09 31.69 15.93
N ALA A 1053 -28.12 32.03 16.70
CA ALA A 1053 -29.48 31.55 16.47
C ALA A 1053 -30.12 32.27 15.26
N ALA A 1054 -29.90 33.57 15.14
CA ALA A 1054 -30.42 34.38 14.04
C ALA A 1054 -29.69 34.05 12.73
N ALA A 1055 -28.35 33.98 12.75
CA ALA A 1055 -27.54 33.58 11.59
C ALA A 1055 -27.99 32.21 11.02
N ARG A 1056 -28.26 31.23 11.89
CA ARG A 1056 -28.77 29.91 11.49
C ARG A 1056 -30.20 29.94 10.94
N PHE A 1057 -31.07 30.79 11.49
CA PHE A 1057 -32.45 30.93 10.98
C PHE A 1057 -32.46 31.64 9.62
N LEU A 1058 -31.57 32.61 9.42
CA LEU A 1058 -31.42 33.41 8.21
C LEU A 1058 -30.60 32.69 7.12
N PHE A 1059 -30.09 31.49 7.38
CA PHE A 1059 -29.17 30.78 6.47
C PHE A 1059 -27.97 31.62 6.03
N LEU A 1060 -27.35 32.30 7.00
CA LEU A 1060 -26.12 33.05 6.75
C LEU A 1060 -25.00 32.08 6.34
N HIS A 1061 -24.47 32.25 5.13
CA HIS A 1061 -23.41 31.41 4.58
C HIS A 1061 -22.40 32.25 3.79
N GLU A 1062 -21.20 31.70 3.60
CA GLU A 1062 -20.12 32.34 2.84
C GLU A 1062 -20.02 31.73 1.44
N SER A 1063 -20.01 32.57 0.41
CA SER A 1063 -19.78 32.20 -0.98
C SER A 1063 -18.99 33.30 -1.67
N ASP A 1064 -17.96 32.93 -2.43
CA ASP A 1064 -17.08 33.87 -3.16
C ASP A 1064 -16.47 34.98 -2.28
N GLY A 1065 -16.15 34.66 -1.02
CA GLY A 1065 -15.57 35.62 -0.06
C GLY A 1065 -16.55 36.67 0.48
N ALA A 1066 -17.87 36.47 0.31
CA ALA A 1066 -18.92 37.33 0.85
C ALA A 1066 -19.99 36.54 1.62
N GLN A 1067 -20.64 37.18 2.58
CA GLN A 1067 -21.71 36.59 3.39
C GLN A 1067 -23.11 36.93 2.84
N TRP A 1068 -23.93 35.91 2.63
CA TRP A 1068 -25.28 36.00 2.08
C TRP A 1068 -26.31 35.45 3.06
N PHE A 1069 -27.51 36.03 3.09
CA PHE A 1069 -28.62 35.57 3.93
C PHE A 1069 -29.92 35.41 3.12
N ASN A 1070 -30.83 34.55 3.59
CA ASN A 1070 -32.08 34.25 2.89
C ASN A 1070 -33.10 35.39 3.05
N LYS A 1071 -33.64 35.85 1.91
CA LYS A 1071 -34.65 36.91 1.80
C LYS A 1071 -35.90 36.61 2.63
N GLU A 1072 -36.57 35.49 2.35
CA GLU A 1072 -37.89 35.19 2.90
C GLU A 1072 -37.83 35.06 4.43
N ARG A 1073 -36.75 34.47 4.96
CA ARG A 1073 -36.50 34.34 6.40
C ARG A 1073 -36.24 35.69 7.07
N PHE A 1074 -35.51 36.58 6.41
CA PHE A 1074 -35.20 37.90 6.94
C PHE A 1074 -36.45 38.78 7.00
N GLU A 1075 -37.19 38.87 5.90
CA GLU A 1075 -38.43 39.67 5.82
C GLU A 1075 -39.45 39.17 6.85
N LEU A 1076 -39.64 37.85 6.95
CA LEU A 1076 -40.51 37.22 7.95
C LEU A 1076 -40.09 37.56 9.39
N LEU A 1077 -38.81 37.45 9.72
CA LEU A 1077 -38.31 37.76 11.07
C LEU A 1077 -38.59 39.22 11.43
N VAL A 1078 -38.29 40.14 10.52
CA VAL A 1078 -38.48 41.59 10.74
C VAL A 1078 -39.97 41.94 10.87
N ASP A 1079 -40.84 41.34 10.07
CA ASP A 1079 -42.29 41.53 10.17
C ASP A 1079 -42.85 41.02 11.51
N TRP A 1080 -42.38 39.86 11.97
CA TRP A 1080 -42.76 39.34 13.28
C TRP A 1080 -42.22 40.17 14.44
N LEU A 1081 -41.00 40.71 14.34
CA LEU A 1081 -40.47 41.64 15.33
C LEU A 1081 -41.32 42.91 15.44
N ALA A 1082 -41.84 43.42 14.31
CA ALA A 1082 -42.80 44.53 14.32
C ALA A 1082 -44.15 44.14 14.92
N GLN A 1083 -44.58 42.90 14.72
CA GLN A 1083 -45.84 42.39 15.24
C GLN A 1083 -45.82 42.20 16.77
N VAL A 1084 -44.69 41.80 17.35
CA VAL A 1084 -44.56 41.54 18.79
C VAL A 1084 -44.07 42.73 19.61
N GLU A 1085 -43.46 43.74 18.98
CA GLU A 1085 -42.94 44.94 19.66
C GLU A 1085 -43.93 45.61 20.64
N PRO A 1086 -45.25 45.74 20.35
CA PRO A 1086 -46.19 46.37 21.29
C PRO A 1086 -46.26 45.72 22.68
N TYR A 1087 -45.80 44.47 22.79
CA TYR A 1087 -45.81 43.68 24.02
C TYR A 1087 -44.43 43.62 24.71
N ALA A 1088 -43.36 44.07 24.04
CA ALA A 1088 -41.98 43.93 24.51
C ALA A 1088 -41.68 44.67 25.83
N GLU A 1089 -40.77 44.12 26.65
CA GLU A 1089 -40.21 44.82 27.81
C GLU A 1089 -39.16 45.85 27.42
N VAL A 1090 -39.59 47.10 27.27
CA VAL A 1090 -38.65 48.21 27.00
C VAL A 1090 -38.20 48.87 28.32
N GLY A 1091 -36.88 48.96 28.52
CA GLY A 1091 -36.26 49.57 29.70
C GLY A 1091 -36.65 51.04 29.92
N ALA A 1092 -36.51 51.52 31.17
CA ALA A 1092 -36.98 52.84 31.60
C ALA A 1092 -36.39 54.03 30.80
N GLU A 1093 -35.21 53.87 30.20
CA GLU A 1093 -34.56 54.91 29.38
C GLU A 1093 -35.29 55.16 28.04
N ALA A 1094 -35.86 54.12 27.42
CA ALA A 1094 -36.59 54.25 26.16
C ALA A 1094 -37.95 54.96 26.31
N LYS A 1095 -38.53 54.98 27.51
CA LYS A 1095 -39.80 55.68 27.80
C LYS A 1095 -39.66 57.21 27.90
N SER A 1096 -38.45 57.75 27.87
CA SER A 1096 -38.17 59.16 28.19
C SER A 1096 -37.94 60.09 26.97
N GLY A 1097 -37.85 59.54 25.75
CA GLY A 1097 -37.56 60.30 24.54
C GLY A 1097 -38.77 61.01 23.93
N LYS A 1098 -38.92 62.32 24.17
CA LYS A 1098 -39.81 63.18 23.38
C LYS A 1098 -39.20 63.46 22.00
N ALA A 1099 -39.43 62.59 21.02
CA ALA A 1099 -39.31 62.87 19.60
C ALA A 1099 -40.37 62.07 18.83
N GLN A 1100 -40.86 62.56 17.69
CA GLN A 1100 -41.80 61.83 16.82
C GLN A 1100 -41.22 60.46 16.44
N GLU A 1101 -41.62 59.40 17.13
CA GLU A 1101 -41.12 58.05 16.85
C GLU A 1101 -41.74 57.50 15.57
N LEU A 1102 -40.89 57.08 14.64
CA LEU A 1102 -41.27 56.23 13.50
C LEU A 1102 -41.95 54.95 14.03
N PRO A 1103 -43.14 54.58 13.53
CA PRO A 1103 -43.80 53.33 13.92
C PRO A 1103 -42.90 52.11 13.67
N ALA A 1104 -43.02 51.04 14.47
CA ALA A 1104 -42.32 49.76 14.27
C ALA A 1104 -42.36 49.29 12.81
N LYS A 1105 -43.54 49.38 12.20
CA LYS A 1105 -43.77 49.03 10.79
C LYS A 1105 -42.91 49.86 9.83
N ALA A 1106 -42.67 51.13 10.11
CA ALA A 1106 -41.82 51.98 9.27
C ALA A 1106 -40.35 51.57 9.36
N VAL A 1107 -39.85 51.23 10.56
CA VAL A 1107 -38.48 50.70 10.74
C VAL A 1107 -38.32 49.35 10.06
N ALA A 1108 -39.30 48.46 10.20
CA ALA A 1108 -39.33 47.17 9.53
C ALA A 1108 -39.32 47.31 7.99
N THR A 1109 -40.16 48.18 7.43
CA THR A 1109 -40.17 48.46 5.98
C THR A 1109 -38.81 48.95 5.50
N LEU A 1110 -38.20 49.90 6.22
CA LEU A 1110 -36.90 50.45 5.87
C LEU A 1110 -35.77 49.40 5.89
N MET A 1111 -35.80 48.47 6.86
CA MET A 1111 -34.87 47.35 6.90
C MET A 1111 -35.04 46.40 5.71
N LYS A 1112 -36.28 46.09 5.32
CA LYS A 1112 -36.56 45.24 4.16
C LYS A 1112 -36.13 45.91 2.85
N GLU A 1113 -36.44 47.19 2.68
CA GLU A 1113 -35.99 47.97 1.52
C GLU A 1113 -34.47 48.05 1.43
N SER A 1114 -33.79 48.24 2.58
CA SER A 1114 -32.32 48.26 2.66
C SER A 1114 -31.71 46.89 2.31
N ALA A 1115 -32.30 45.78 2.78
CA ALA A 1115 -31.85 44.43 2.45
C ALA A 1115 -32.06 44.10 0.96
N ALA A 1116 -33.17 44.52 0.37
CA ALA A 1116 -33.42 44.39 -1.05
C ALA A 1116 -32.42 45.20 -1.89
N ALA A 1117 -32.13 46.45 -1.51
CA ALA A 1117 -31.14 47.29 -2.16
C ALA A 1117 -29.71 46.70 -2.08
N ALA A 1118 -29.39 46.02 -0.97
CA ALA A 1118 -28.13 45.32 -0.76
C ALA A 1118 -28.05 43.95 -1.45
N GLY A 1119 -29.10 43.50 -2.13
CA GLY A 1119 -29.18 42.17 -2.73
C GLY A 1119 -29.05 41.04 -1.71
N TYR A 1120 -29.42 41.27 -0.45
CA TYR A 1120 -29.29 40.31 0.66
C TYR A 1120 -27.84 39.87 0.96
N ARG A 1121 -26.88 40.75 0.65
CA ARG A 1121 -25.47 40.59 1.02
C ARG A 1121 -25.16 41.37 2.30
N LEU A 1122 -24.57 40.72 3.30
CA LEU A 1122 -24.46 41.29 4.64
C LEU A 1122 -23.56 42.53 4.70
N ASP A 1123 -22.41 42.52 4.03
CA ASP A 1123 -21.49 43.66 3.96
C ASP A 1123 -22.16 44.88 3.30
N GLN A 1124 -22.92 44.67 2.22
CA GLN A 1124 -23.66 45.73 1.52
C GLN A 1124 -24.83 46.24 2.36
N LEU A 1125 -25.55 45.36 3.05
CA LEU A 1125 -26.62 45.78 3.95
C LEU A 1125 -26.08 46.70 5.04
N MET A 1126 -24.95 46.35 5.65
CA MET A 1126 -24.32 47.21 6.67
C MET A 1126 -23.92 48.56 6.10
N ASN A 1127 -23.37 48.62 4.89
CA ASN A 1127 -23.04 49.87 4.20
C ASN A 1127 -24.29 50.71 3.92
N VAL A 1128 -25.35 50.11 3.35
CA VAL A 1128 -26.62 50.80 3.04
C VAL A 1128 -27.23 51.37 4.32
N LEU A 1129 -27.32 50.58 5.39
CA LEU A 1129 -27.85 51.02 6.68
C LEU A 1129 -26.99 52.12 7.32
N GLN A 1130 -25.68 52.13 7.09
CA GLN A 1130 -24.77 53.16 7.61
C GLN A 1130 -24.84 54.48 6.83
N THR A 1131 -25.21 54.43 5.54
CA THR A 1131 -25.36 55.63 4.68
C THR A 1131 -26.79 56.17 4.58
N GLY A 1132 -27.80 55.36 4.91
CA GLY A 1132 -29.21 55.63 4.67
C GLY A 1132 -30.04 56.05 5.89
N PHE A 1133 -29.44 56.26 7.06
CA PHE A 1133 -30.11 56.65 8.30
C PHE A 1133 -29.59 57.96 8.89
#